data_AF-A0ABD2DP07-F1
#
_entry.id   AF-A0ABD2DP07-F1
#
_cell.length_a   1.000
_cell.length_b   1.000
_cell.length_c   1.000
_cell.angle_alpha   90.00
_cell.angle_beta   90.00
_cell.angle_gamma   90.00
#
_symmetry.space_group_name_H-M   'P 1'
#
loop_
_entity.id
_entity.type
_entity.pdbx_description
1 polymer ?
#
loop_
_entity_poly.entity_id
_entity_poly.type
_entity_poly.pdbx_seq_one_letter_code
_entity_poly.pdbx_strand_id
1 'polypeptide(L)'
;MSPEKRVKNSQAKSRTSQGSNSCQTKLSAWKVKQDPSDSKSISKHGQNSPMEDYEHADDQAEEALQIAVGYFEKGPIKTSRSKDKTLEKHLKTVENVAWKNGLAPEGIDILLNVALSGKFGNAVNTRLLKCMIPATLISEDSVVKAVSWLCVGKCSGSIKVLFYRWLVAMFDFIDHKEQINLLYGFFFASLQDDALCPYVCHLLYLLTKKENVKPFRVRKLLDLQAKMGMQPHLQALLSLYKFFAPTLISVSLPVRKKIYFKNSENLWKMALLAVRQRNQGPSPEPLKLILGTANVRPLKRKWNSCSVIPVLNSSSYTKECGKKEVSLSDCLNSNGSFPLEQLQSFPQLLQNIHCLELPSQMGSVLNNSLLLHYINCVRDESILLRLYYWLSQTLQEECIWYKVNNYDHGKEFANFLDTIIRAECFLQEGFYSCEAFLYKSIPLWDGLCCRSQFLQLVSWIPFSSFSEVKPLLFDHLAQLFFTSTIYFKCSILQSLNELLQNWLLWLSVDIHKPMMNSPLETTLGGSVNSVSKLIHYVGWLSTAAVRLESNSTFLLHFILDFYEKVCDIYINYNLPLVVLFPPGIFYPALLSLDTSILNQLCYIMHRYRKNLTAAKKNELLQKAEPQFSFSSKTCQEFNHYLIAIVGCLWTSRPFEKGIHIDPEILEKAGVADYKNSLNLVHHPSLLSYAVSFLLQGKKWNWYLDYLFSEELQGLKLFIKSSIHRSSVPLIREHKPQQTIL
;
A
#
# COMPACT_ATOMS: atom_id res chain seq x y z
N MET A 1 -3.91 -31.05 -56.42
CA MET A 1 -5.28 -31.53 -56.15
C MET A 1 -5.97 -30.49 -55.27
N SER A 2 -6.61 -29.51 -55.92
CA SER A 2 -7.53 -28.57 -55.29
C SER A 2 -8.94 -29.17 -55.30
N PRO A 3 -9.82 -28.73 -54.40
CA PRO A 3 -11.08 -28.11 -54.85
C PRO A 3 -11.41 -26.87 -54.00
N GLU A 4 -11.49 -25.66 -54.55
CA GLU A 4 -12.65 -25.00 -55.20
C GLU A 4 -13.93 -24.79 -54.35
N LYS A 5 -14.05 -23.52 -53.90
CA LYS A 5 -15.20 -22.58 -53.98
C LYS A 5 -16.57 -22.97 -53.39
N ARG A 6 -17.07 -22.08 -52.51
CA ARG A 6 -18.35 -21.37 -52.76
C ARG A 6 -18.48 -20.02 -52.03
N VAL A 7 -18.71 -19.01 -52.84
CA VAL A 7 -19.06 -17.62 -52.52
C VAL A 7 -20.54 -17.52 -52.16
N LYS A 8 -20.89 -16.68 -51.17
CA LYS A 8 -22.18 -15.97 -51.15
C LYS A 8 -21.98 -14.55 -50.58
N ASN A 9 -21.90 -13.59 -51.50
CA ASN A 9 -22.26 -12.19 -51.27
C ASN A 9 -23.78 -12.05 -51.43
N SER A 10 -24.43 -11.23 -50.60
CA SER A 10 -25.74 -10.66 -50.89
C SER A 10 -25.82 -9.22 -50.37
N GLN A 11 -25.71 -8.28 -51.29
CA GLN A 11 -26.18 -6.89 -51.15
C GLN A 11 -27.71 -6.84 -51.31
N ALA A 12 -28.39 -6.03 -50.51
CA ALA A 12 -29.63 -5.29 -50.87
C ALA A 12 -30.04 -4.43 -49.65
N LYS A 13 -29.84 -3.11 -49.72
CA LYS A 13 -30.77 -2.07 -50.20
C LYS A 13 -31.63 -1.45 -49.08
N SER A 14 -31.43 -0.14 -49.00
CA SER A 14 -32.16 0.90 -48.28
C SER A 14 -33.70 0.79 -48.36
N ARG A 15 -34.34 1.12 -47.24
CA ARG A 15 -35.58 1.92 -47.21
C ARG A 15 -35.66 2.71 -45.90
N THR A 16 -35.51 4.01 -46.05
CA THR A 16 -35.93 5.07 -45.14
C THR A 16 -37.45 5.09 -45.00
N SER A 17 -37.97 5.19 -43.77
CA SER A 17 -39.23 5.90 -43.49
C SER A 17 -39.22 6.40 -42.04
N GLN A 18 -39.64 7.65 -41.90
CA GLN A 18 -39.60 8.51 -40.74
C GLN A 18 -40.45 8.02 -39.55
N GLY A 19 -40.00 8.38 -38.36
CA GLY A 19 -40.76 8.32 -37.11
C GLY A 19 -40.09 9.23 -36.09
N SER A 20 -40.40 10.52 -36.17
CA SER A 20 -39.99 11.55 -35.23
C SER A 20 -40.40 11.22 -33.79
N ASN A 21 -39.48 11.38 -32.83
CA ASN A 21 -39.78 12.15 -31.62
C ASN A 21 -38.50 12.58 -30.90
N SER A 22 -38.35 13.91 -30.90
CA SER A 22 -37.37 14.73 -30.21
C SER A 22 -37.47 14.62 -28.69
N CYS A 23 -36.33 14.59 -28.01
CA CYS A 23 -36.00 15.47 -26.88
C CYS A 23 -34.59 15.13 -26.35
N GLN A 24 -33.56 15.70 -26.98
CA GLN A 24 -32.29 15.97 -26.32
C GLN A 24 -32.48 17.19 -25.41
N THR A 25 -32.49 17.00 -24.10
CA THR A 25 -32.43 18.12 -23.15
C THR A 25 -31.02 18.68 -23.10
N LYS A 26 -30.84 19.80 -23.81
CA LYS A 26 -29.69 20.70 -23.77
C LYS A 26 -29.43 21.18 -22.33
N LEU A 27 -28.19 20.99 -21.90
CA LEU A 27 -27.62 21.39 -20.61
C LEU A 27 -27.04 22.82 -20.70
N SER A 28 -27.84 23.77 -21.20
CA SER A 28 -27.40 25.13 -21.52
C SER A 28 -28.44 26.22 -21.23
N ALA A 29 -29.17 26.08 -20.13
CA ALA A 29 -29.84 27.21 -19.51
C ALA A 29 -29.21 27.35 -18.13
N TRP A 30 -28.90 28.58 -17.71
CA TRP A 30 -28.25 28.95 -16.45
C TRP A 30 -26.72 29.09 -16.53
N LYS A 31 -26.24 29.80 -17.55
CA LYS A 31 -25.12 30.73 -17.39
C LYS A 31 -25.71 32.09 -17.05
N VAL A 32 -25.47 32.58 -15.83
CA VAL A 32 -25.71 33.98 -15.50
C VAL A 32 -24.61 34.78 -16.20
N LYS A 33 -25.04 35.71 -17.06
CA LYS A 33 -24.20 36.69 -17.73
C LYS A 33 -23.51 37.59 -16.70
N GLN A 34 -22.19 37.64 -16.74
CA GLN A 34 -21.42 38.82 -16.35
C GLN A 34 -21.16 39.59 -17.64
N ASP A 35 -21.57 40.85 -17.69
CA ASP A 35 -21.08 41.81 -18.67
C ASP A 35 -20.25 42.90 -17.95
N PRO A 36 -19.21 43.46 -18.61
CA PRO A 36 -18.11 44.22 -17.99
C PRO A 36 -18.13 45.72 -18.36
N SER A 37 -17.09 46.47 -17.91
CA SER A 37 -16.72 47.88 -18.22
C SER A 37 -17.51 48.96 -17.45
N ASP A 38 -16.97 50.05 -16.88
CA ASP A 38 -15.75 50.86 -17.04
C ASP A 38 -15.42 51.57 -15.69
N SER A 39 -14.18 51.53 -15.16
CA SER A 39 -13.04 52.44 -15.36
C SER A 39 -12.86 53.55 -14.29
N LYS A 40 -11.71 53.46 -13.60
CA LYS A 40 -10.82 54.51 -13.04
C LYS A 40 -11.38 55.61 -12.12
N SER A 41 -10.95 55.60 -10.86
CA SER A 41 -10.11 56.69 -10.31
C SER A 41 -9.39 56.32 -9.00
N ILE A 42 -8.06 56.48 -9.05
CA ILE A 42 -7.13 57.06 -8.06
C ILE A 42 -6.98 56.40 -6.67
N SER A 43 -5.70 56.16 -6.39
CA SER A 43 -5.03 55.65 -5.19
C SER A 43 -5.25 56.46 -3.90
N LYS A 44 -5.16 55.77 -2.75
CA LYS A 44 -4.19 56.07 -1.68
C LYS A 44 -4.19 55.01 -0.56
N HIS A 45 -3.02 54.86 0.04
CA HIS A 45 -2.61 53.98 1.14
C HIS A 45 -3.61 53.70 2.27
N GLY A 46 -3.46 52.51 2.85
CA GLY A 46 -3.77 52.24 4.26
C GLY A 46 -3.70 50.74 4.54
N GLN A 47 -2.62 50.29 5.17
CA GLN A 47 -2.53 48.96 5.78
C GLN A 47 -3.75 48.77 6.70
N ASN A 48 -4.44 47.63 6.59
CA ASN A 48 -5.15 46.96 7.68
C ASN A 48 -5.52 45.53 7.24
N SER A 49 -5.33 44.60 8.17
CA SER A 49 -5.49 43.15 8.09
C SER A 49 -6.94 42.70 7.76
N PRO A 50 -7.16 41.70 6.89
CA PRO A 50 -8.50 41.26 6.48
C PRO A 50 -9.11 40.18 7.41
N MET A 51 -8.87 40.26 8.72
CA MET A 51 -9.28 39.20 9.65
C MET A 51 -10.55 39.55 10.46
N GLU A 52 -10.97 40.81 10.51
CA GLU A 52 -12.13 41.24 11.32
C GLU A 52 -13.43 41.43 10.50
N ASP A 53 -13.37 41.55 9.17
CA ASP A 53 -14.54 41.76 8.32
C ASP A 53 -15.36 40.47 8.04
N TYR A 54 -14.83 39.29 8.36
CA TYR A 54 -15.51 38.01 8.10
C TYR A 54 -16.50 37.61 9.21
N GLU A 55 -16.28 38.01 10.46
CA GLU A 55 -17.14 37.63 11.59
C GLU A 55 -18.46 38.42 11.59
N HIS A 56 -18.41 39.74 11.32
CA HIS A 56 -19.61 40.59 11.31
C HIS A 56 -20.63 40.28 10.19
N ALA A 57 -20.20 39.64 9.11
CA ALA A 57 -21.09 39.28 8.00
C ALA A 57 -21.88 37.99 8.26
N ASP A 58 -21.37 37.07 9.07
CA ASP A 58 -22.03 35.80 9.41
C ASP A 58 -23.14 36.03 10.47
N ASP A 59 -22.87 36.90 11.46
CA ASP A 59 -23.85 37.32 12.48
C ASP A 59 -25.10 37.96 11.87
N GLN A 60 -24.94 38.85 10.87
CA GLN A 60 -26.07 39.48 10.18
C GLN A 60 -26.89 38.48 9.34
N ALA A 61 -26.25 37.42 8.82
CA ALA A 61 -26.91 36.39 8.04
C ALA A 61 -27.73 35.44 8.92
N GLU A 62 -27.24 35.12 10.12
CA GLU A 62 -27.98 34.35 11.12
C GLU A 62 -29.20 35.10 11.67
N GLU A 63 -29.05 36.41 11.96
CA GLU A 63 -30.17 37.25 12.43
C GLU A 63 -31.27 37.35 11.35
N ALA A 64 -30.87 37.50 10.07
CA ALA A 64 -31.80 37.48 8.94
C ALA A 64 -32.50 36.12 8.74
N LEU A 65 -31.82 35.01 9.05
CA LEU A 65 -32.39 33.67 9.02
C LEU A 65 -33.45 33.49 10.12
N GLN A 66 -33.15 33.92 11.36
CA GLN A 66 -34.09 33.83 12.48
C GLN A 66 -35.37 34.63 12.22
N ILE A 67 -35.25 35.84 11.65
CA ILE A 67 -36.41 36.66 11.25
C ILE A 67 -37.25 35.95 10.17
N ALA A 68 -36.59 35.31 9.19
CA ALA A 68 -37.27 34.57 8.13
C ALA A 68 -37.99 33.31 8.67
N VAL A 69 -37.35 32.53 9.54
CA VAL A 69 -37.93 31.34 10.17
C VAL A 69 -39.13 31.72 11.07
N GLY A 70 -39.00 32.79 11.86
CA GLY A 70 -40.09 33.31 12.69
C GLY A 70 -41.30 33.81 11.89
N TYR A 71 -41.10 34.32 10.66
CA TYR A 71 -42.19 34.66 9.75
C TYR A 71 -42.95 33.42 9.27
N PHE A 72 -42.25 32.32 8.97
CA PHE A 72 -42.87 31.06 8.53
C PHE A 72 -43.65 30.37 9.66
N GLU A 73 -43.18 30.46 10.90
CA GLU A 73 -43.83 29.87 12.07
C GLU A 73 -45.19 30.52 12.38
N LYS A 74 -45.22 31.87 12.39
CA LYS A 74 -46.42 32.68 12.71
C LYS A 74 -47.54 32.54 11.67
N GLY A 75 -47.23 32.08 10.46
CA GLY A 75 -48.18 31.82 9.38
C GLY A 75 -48.81 33.08 8.77
N PRO A 76 -49.49 32.98 7.61
CA PRO A 76 -50.05 34.15 6.96
C PRO A 76 -51.26 34.69 7.74
N ILE A 77 -51.08 35.83 8.43
CA ILE A 77 -52.19 36.68 8.86
C ILE A 77 -52.85 37.21 7.58
N LYS A 78 -54.18 37.12 7.45
CA LYS A 78 -54.98 37.29 6.21
C LYS A 78 -54.50 38.38 5.21
N THR A 79 -54.52 37.98 3.92
CA THR A 79 -54.66 38.74 2.64
C THR A 79 -54.12 40.17 2.48
N SER A 80 -53.03 40.34 1.73
CA SER A 80 -52.78 41.50 0.83
C SER A 80 -51.66 41.19 -0.20
N ARG A 81 -51.74 41.73 -1.42
CA ARG A 81 -50.81 41.49 -2.55
C ARG A 81 -49.34 41.94 -2.31
N SER A 82 -49.04 42.75 -1.31
CA SER A 82 -47.65 43.12 -0.98
C SER A 82 -46.87 42.01 -0.27
N LYS A 83 -47.57 40.98 0.24
CA LYS A 83 -46.99 39.86 0.98
C LYS A 83 -46.24 38.86 0.11
N ASP A 84 -46.50 38.82 -1.20
CA ASP A 84 -45.78 37.92 -2.12
C ASP A 84 -44.32 38.35 -2.28
N LYS A 85 -44.03 39.67 -2.25
CA LYS A 85 -42.66 40.19 -2.31
C LYS A 85 -41.88 39.92 -1.01
N THR A 86 -42.52 40.03 0.14
CA THR A 86 -41.88 39.75 1.44
C THR A 86 -41.69 38.25 1.64
N LEU A 87 -42.68 37.43 1.27
CA LEU A 87 -42.59 35.97 1.26
C LEU A 87 -41.46 35.50 0.34
N GLU A 88 -41.37 36.02 -0.89
CA GLU A 88 -40.31 35.66 -1.83
C GLU A 88 -38.93 36.14 -1.33
N LYS A 89 -38.84 37.29 -0.65
CA LYS A 89 -37.60 37.75 0.00
C LYS A 89 -37.15 36.78 1.10
N HIS A 90 -38.04 36.41 2.02
CA HIS A 90 -37.71 35.46 3.09
C HIS A 90 -37.41 34.05 2.55
N LEU A 91 -38.12 33.59 1.51
CA LEU A 91 -37.80 32.32 0.83
C LEU A 91 -36.40 32.34 0.22
N LYS A 92 -36.02 33.43 -0.46
CA LYS A 92 -34.68 33.58 -1.04
C LYS A 92 -33.60 33.64 0.04
N THR A 93 -33.87 34.29 1.18
CA THR A 93 -32.94 34.30 2.32
C THR A 93 -32.72 32.88 2.85
N VAL A 94 -33.80 32.12 3.10
CA VAL A 94 -33.70 30.72 3.57
C VAL A 94 -33.00 29.83 2.54
N GLU A 95 -33.32 29.97 1.25
CA GLU A 95 -32.64 29.27 0.16
C GLU A 95 -31.14 29.56 0.17
N ASN A 96 -30.75 30.83 0.20
CA ASN A 96 -29.35 31.24 0.16
C ASN A 96 -28.56 30.70 1.35
N VAL A 97 -29.11 30.75 2.56
CA VAL A 97 -28.45 30.25 3.76
C VAL A 97 -28.36 28.72 3.74
N ALA A 98 -29.43 28.02 3.38
CA ALA A 98 -29.46 26.57 3.27
C ALA A 98 -28.42 26.01 2.27
N TRP A 99 -28.20 26.71 1.15
CA TRP A 99 -27.21 26.30 0.15
C TRP A 99 -25.77 26.69 0.48
N LYS A 100 -25.56 27.74 1.28
CA LYS A 100 -24.23 28.21 1.68
C LYS A 100 -23.71 27.49 2.91
N ASN A 101 -24.45 27.56 4.01
CA ASN A 101 -24.01 27.13 5.35
C ASN A 101 -24.81 25.91 5.86
N GLY A 102 -25.93 25.56 5.21
CA GLY A 102 -26.86 24.54 5.73
C GLY A 102 -27.77 25.12 6.82
N LEU A 103 -28.73 24.31 7.27
CA LEU A 103 -29.69 24.69 8.32
C LEU A 103 -29.37 23.99 9.64
N ALA A 104 -29.48 24.75 10.74
CA ALA A 104 -29.42 24.25 12.10
C ALA A 104 -30.64 23.36 12.44
N PRO A 105 -30.52 22.43 13.41
CA PRO A 105 -31.59 21.48 13.76
C PRO A 105 -32.90 22.18 14.17
N GLU A 106 -32.83 23.31 14.88
CA GLU A 106 -33.99 24.10 15.30
C GLU A 106 -34.72 24.71 14.09
N GLY A 107 -33.94 25.22 13.13
CA GLY A 107 -34.48 25.75 11.88
C GLY A 107 -35.16 24.67 11.03
N ILE A 108 -34.61 23.45 11.04
CA ILE A 108 -35.21 22.30 10.35
C ILE A 108 -36.52 21.88 11.02
N ASP A 109 -36.60 21.84 12.36
CA ASP A 109 -37.85 21.50 13.07
C ASP A 109 -39.00 22.42 12.66
N ILE A 110 -38.76 23.73 12.69
CA ILE A 110 -39.78 24.74 12.39
C ILE A 110 -40.19 24.67 10.91
N LEU A 111 -39.21 24.69 10.01
CA LEU A 111 -39.49 24.72 8.57
C LEU A 111 -40.13 23.42 8.08
N LEU A 112 -39.77 22.26 8.65
CA LEU A 112 -40.35 20.97 8.30
C LEU A 112 -41.82 20.89 8.73
N ASN A 113 -42.13 21.36 9.95
CA ASN A 113 -43.50 21.49 10.43
C ASN A 113 -44.32 22.44 9.54
N VAL A 114 -43.76 23.57 9.14
CA VAL A 114 -44.43 24.53 8.24
C VAL A 114 -44.72 23.90 6.88
N ALA A 115 -43.74 23.25 6.26
CA ALA A 115 -43.88 22.67 4.94
C ALA A 115 -44.95 21.55 4.88
N LEU A 116 -45.12 20.80 5.98
CA LEU A 116 -46.07 19.69 6.08
C LEU A 116 -47.43 20.10 6.69
N SER A 117 -47.50 21.22 7.40
CA SER A 117 -48.77 21.73 7.95
C SER A 117 -49.79 22.15 6.88
N GLY A 118 -49.35 22.35 5.63
CA GLY A 118 -50.21 22.78 4.52
C GLY A 118 -50.64 24.25 4.59
N LYS A 119 -50.03 25.05 5.47
CA LYS A 119 -50.33 26.49 5.66
C LYS A 119 -50.03 27.35 4.42
N PHE A 120 -49.10 26.92 3.57
CA PHE A 120 -48.69 27.61 2.35
C PHE A 120 -48.99 26.78 1.10
N GLY A 121 -49.00 27.42 -0.07
CA GLY A 121 -49.25 26.73 -1.35
C GLY A 121 -48.18 25.69 -1.71
N ASN A 122 -48.55 24.69 -2.51
CA ASN A 122 -47.67 23.56 -2.87
C ASN A 122 -46.32 23.99 -3.47
N ALA A 123 -46.27 25.09 -4.22
CA ALA A 123 -45.04 25.62 -4.80
C ALA A 123 -44.04 26.06 -3.73
N VAL A 124 -44.52 26.72 -2.66
CA VAL A 124 -43.72 27.18 -1.53
C VAL A 124 -43.23 25.99 -0.70
N ASN A 125 -44.13 25.06 -0.35
CA ASN A 125 -43.75 23.86 0.44
C ASN A 125 -42.73 22.99 -0.30
N THR A 126 -42.84 22.89 -1.63
CA THR A 126 -41.87 22.15 -2.47
C THR A 126 -40.49 22.82 -2.44
N ARG A 127 -40.42 24.16 -2.47
CA ARG A 127 -39.16 24.90 -2.37
C ARG A 127 -38.55 24.75 -0.98
N LEU A 128 -39.34 24.91 0.07
CA LEU A 128 -38.90 24.72 1.45
C LEU A 128 -38.30 23.32 1.69
N LEU A 129 -39.00 22.24 1.27
CA LEU A 129 -38.49 20.88 1.40
C LEU A 129 -37.19 20.61 0.63
N LYS A 130 -36.98 21.29 -0.51
CA LYS A 130 -35.71 21.19 -1.27
C LYS A 130 -34.55 21.87 -0.54
N CYS A 131 -34.82 22.85 0.32
CA CYS A 131 -33.81 23.58 1.08
C CYS A 131 -33.44 22.92 2.41
N MET A 132 -34.08 21.79 2.77
CA MET A 132 -33.80 21.07 4.00
C MET A 132 -32.46 20.32 3.92
N ILE A 133 -31.35 21.06 4.04
CA ILE A 133 -29.98 20.55 4.05
C ILE A 133 -29.42 20.76 5.46
N PRO A 134 -29.13 19.69 6.22
CA PRO A 134 -28.62 19.82 7.58
C PRO A 134 -27.18 20.32 7.59
N ALA A 135 -26.87 21.26 8.49
CA ALA A 135 -25.49 21.65 8.81
C ALA A 135 -24.81 20.59 9.70
N THR A 136 -25.52 20.08 10.70
CA THR A 136 -25.02 19.11 11.69
C THR A 136 -25.80 17.79 11.65
N LEU A 137 -26.82 17.66 12.52
CA LEU A 137 -27.67 16.49 12.74
C LEU A 137 -29.14 16.93 12.77
N ILE A 138 -30.06 15.99 12.54
CA ILE A 138 -31.51 16.21 12.55
C ILE A 138 -32.10 15.51 13.77
N SER A 139 -32.78 16.26 14.64
CA SER A 139 -33.46 15.70 15.80
C SER A 139 -34.54 14.68 15.41
N GLU A 140 -34.62 13.56 16.14
CA GLU A 140 -35.65 12.54 15.95
C GLU A 140 -37.06 13.12 16.11
N ASP A 141 -37.27 13.97 17.13
CA ASP A 141 -38.56 14.57 17.45
C ASP A 141 -39.11 15.38 16.28
N SER A 142 -38.25 16.04 15.50
CA SER A 142 -38.64 16.80 14.30
C SER A 142 -39.22 15.90 13.21
N VAL A 143 -38.65 14.72 13.02
CA VAL A 143 -39.15 13.73 12.07
C VAL A 143 -40.46 13.13 12.56
N VAL A 144 -40.61 12.87 13.86
CA VAL A 144 -41.86 12.35 14.43
C VAL A 144 -43.00 13.37 14.32
N LYS A 145 -42.75 14.65 14.62
CA LYS A 145 -43.70 15.74 14.39
C LYS A 145 -44.09 15.84 12.92
N ALA A 146 -43.12 15.75 12.01
CA ALA A 146 -43.36 15.74 10.56
C ALA A 146 -44.25 14.56 10.12
N VAL A 147 -43.99 13.36 10.63
CA VAL A 147 -44.80 12.17 10.35
C VAL A 147 -46.22 12.35 10.90
N SER A 148 -46.39 12.99 12.06
CA SER A 148 -47.71 13.28 12.62
C SER A 148 -48.57 14.13 11.68
N TRP A 149 -47.98 15.10 10.98
CA TRP A 149 -48.70 15.91 9.98
C TRP A 149 -49.15 15.11 8.75
N LEU A 150 -48.46 14.01 8.41
CA LEU A 150 -48.90 13.12 7.34
C LEU A 150 -50.21 12.41 7.70
N CYS A 151 -50.43 12.12 8.99
CA CYS A 151 -51.66 11.52 9.51
C CYS A 151 -52.86 12.47 9.43
N VAL A 152 -52.63 13.79 9.49
CA VAL A 152 -53.70 14.82 9.45
C VAL A 152 -54.34 14.95 8.06
N GLY A 153 -53.72 14.39 7.01
CA GLY A 153 -54.32 14.32 5.67
C GLY A 153 -54.35 15.62 4.87
N LYS A 154 -53.80 16.72 5.40
CA LYS A 154 -53.77 18.05 4.75
C LYS A 154 -52.67 18.19 3.67
N CYS A 155 -51.68 17.32 3.66
CA CYS A 155 -50.60 17.31 2.67
C CYS A 155 -51.05 16.77 1.31
N SER A 156 -50.66 17.44 0.22
CA SER A 156 -50.84 16.91 -1.14
C SER A 156 -49.95 15.68 -1.40
N GLY A 157 -50.36 14.79 -2.29
CA GLY A 157 -49.60 13.58 -2.63
C GLY A 157 -48.17 13.87 -3.12
N SER A 158 -47.96 14.97 -3.86
CA SER A 158 -46.64 15.39 -4.33
C SER A 158 -45.70 15.81 -3.20
N ILE A 159 -46.22 16.47 -2.16
CA ILE A 159 -45.46 16.85 -0.97
C ILE A 159 -45.09 15.60 -0.16
N LYS A 160 -46.02 14.64 -0.02
CA LYS A 160 -45.75 13.35 0.66
C LYS A 160 -44.61 12.60 -0.02
N VAL A 161 -44.64 12.47 -1.36
CA VAL A 161 -43.57 11.84 -2.14
C VAL A 161 -42.22 12.55 -1.91
N LEU A 162 -42.21 13.89 -1.94
CA LEU A 162 -41.00 14.68 -1.75
C LEU A 162 -40.42 14.52 -0.34
N PHE A 163 -41.29 14.48 0.68
CA PHE A 163 -40.90 14.22 2.06
C PHE A 163 -40.27 12.84 2.23
N TYR A 164 -40.89 11.77 1.71
CA TYR A 164 -40.30 10.42 1.79
C TYR A 164 -38.98 10.32 1.03
N ARG A 165 -38.84 11.02 -0.10
CA ARG A 165 -37.57 11.10 -0.83
C ARG A 165 -36.49 11.84 -0.04
N TRP A 166 -36.86 12.93 0.63
CA TRP A 166 -35.97 13.67 1.51
C TRP A 166 -35.56 12.82 2.72
N LEU A 167 -36.51 12.16 3.38
CA LEU A 167 -36.28 11.32 4.55
C LEU A 167 -35.31 10.17 4.25
N VAL A 168 -35.47 9.52 3.09
CA VAL A 168 -34.52 8.50 2.60
C VAL A 168 -33.14 9.09 2.33
N ALA A 169 -33.06 10.31 1.79
CA ALA A 169 -31.78 10.97 1.51
C ALA A 169 -31.04 11.41 2.77
N MET A 170 -31.79 11.81 3.81
CA MET A 170 -31.28 12.31 5.09
C MET A 170 -31.27 11.27 6.22
N PHE A 171 -31.63 10.02 5.92
CA PHE A 171 -31.78 8.96 6.92
C PHE A 171 -30.51 8.73 7.76
N ASP A 172 -29.33 8.96 7.19
CA ASP A 172 -28.04 8.80 7.88
C ASP A 172 -27.72 9.93 8.87
N PHE A 173 -28.48 11.04 8.85
CA PHE A 173 -28.25 12.26 9.64
C PHE A 173 -29.30 12.47 10.73
N ILE A 174 -30.22 11.53 10.90
CA ILE A 174 -31.23 11.59 11.97
C ILE A 174 -30.61 11.02 13.24
N ASP A 175 -30.66 11.80 14.32
CA ASP A 175 -30.25 11.41 15.66
C ASP A 175 -31.14 10.28 16.18
N HIS A 176 -30.57 9.39 17.01
CA HIS A 176 -31.26 8.31 17.76
C HIS A 176 -32.53 7.77 17.09
N LYS A 177 -32.49 6.66 16.33
CA LYS A 177 -33.62 6.22 15.48
C LYS A 177 -34.69 5.37 16.20
N GLU A 178 -34.88 5.53 17.50
CA GLU A 178 -35.66 4.59 18.31
C GLU A 178 -37.17 4.80 18.16
N GLN A 179 -37.66 6.04 18.25
CA GLN A 179 -39.06 6.39 18.00
C GLN A 179 -39.45 6.15 16.53
N ILE A 180 -38.57 6.41 15.56
CA ILE A 180 -38.84 6.14 14.14
C ILE A 180 -39.02 4.63 13.90
N ASN A 181 -38.27 3.78 14.62
CA ASN A 181 -38.46 2.33 14.56
C ASN A 181 -39.83 1.91 15.13
N LEU A 182 -40.36 2.59 16.16
CA LEU A 182 -41.72 2.34 16.66
C LEU A 182 -42.79 2.67 15.59
N LEU A 183 -42.52 3.68 14.74
CA LEU A 183 -43.39 4.06 13.62
C LEU A 183 -43.32 3.09 12.42
N TYR A 184 -42.57 1.99 12.50
CA TYR A 184 -42.48 0.99 11.42
C TYR A 184 -43.86 0.52 10.93
N GLY A 185 -44.81 0.32 11.85
CA GLY A 185 -46.18 -0.07 11.51
C GLY A 185 -46.90 0.96 10.63
N PHE A 186 -46.67 2.24 10.87
CA PHE A 186 -47.25 3.35 10.11
C PHE A 186 -46.68 3.43 8.69
N PHE A 187 -45.35 3.35 8.56
CA PHE A 187 -44.70 3.29 7.24
C PHE A 187 -45.14 2.05 6.45
N PHE A 188 -45.33 0.92 7.12
CA PHE A 188 -45.85 -0.29 6.50
C PHE A 188 -47.31 -0.16 6.03
N ALA A 189 -48.14 0.63 6.71
CA ALA A 189 -49.49 0.94 6.26
C ALA A 189 -49.48 1.81 4.99
N SER A 190 -48.51 2.72 4.88
CA SER A 190 -48.35 3.63 3.73
C SER A 190 -47.95 2.94 2.42
N LEU A 191 -47.62 1.64 2.45
CA LEU A 191 -47.36 0.82 1.24
C LEU A 191 -48.59 0.62 0.35
N GLN A 192 -49.79 0.95 0.83
CA GLN A 192 -51.02 0.86 0.03
C GLN A 192 -51.13 1.96 -1.03
N ASP A 193 -50.33 3.03 -0.93
CA ASP A 193 -50.32 4.14 -1.90
C ASP A 193 -49.25 3.87 -2.98
N ASP A 194 -49.71 3.65 -4.21
CA ASP A 194 -48.87 3.32 -5.38
C ASP A 194 -47.77 4.36 -5.64
N ALA A 195 -48.05 5.64 -5.39
CA ALA A 195 -47.10 6.72 -5.64
C ALA A 195 -45.98 6.78 -4.58
N LEU A 196 -46.28 6.37 -3.35
CA LEU A 196 -45.34 6.37 -2.22
C LEU A 196 -44.55 5.06 -2.12
N CYS A 197 -45.12 3.96 -2.62
CA CYS A 197 -44.57 2.61 -2.56
C CYS A 197 -43.05 2.51 -2.82
N PRO A 198 -42.45 3.09 -3.89
CA PRO A 198 -41.01 2.96 -4.13
C PRO A 198 -40.13 3.61 -3.05
N TYR A 199 -40.56 4.74 -2.48
CA TYR A 199 -39.80 5.46 -1.46
C TYR A 199 -40.03 4.86 -0.07
N VAL A 200 -41.27 4.44 0.22
CA VAL A 200 -41.62 3.75 1.46
C VAL A 200 -40.95 2.39 1.53
N CYS A 201 -40.87 1.62 0.44
CA CYS A 201 -40.09 0.38 0.40
C CYS A 201 -38.59 0.61 0.67
N HIS A 202 -38.03 1.72 0.19
CA HIS A 202 -36.62 2.05 0.46
C HIS A 202 -36.43 2.45 1.93
N LEU A 203 -37.33 3.25 2.50
CA LEU A 203 -37.29 3.61 3.91
C LEU A 203 -37.47 2.37 4.80
N LEU A 204 -38.44 1.51 4.49
CA LEU A 204 -38.66 0.26 5.21
C LEU A 204 -37.44 -0.65 5.11
N TYR A 205 -36.80 -0.74 3.94
CA TYR A 205 -35.56 -1.49 3.77
C TYR A 205 -34.45 -1.01 4.72
N LEU A 206 -34.37 0.30 5.00
CA LEU A 206 -33.43 0.87 5.97
C LEU A 206 -33.85 0.67 7.44
N LEU A 207 -35.16 0.55 7.72
CA LEU A 207 -35.73 0.40 9.07
C LEU A 207 -35.98 -1.06 9.49
N THR A 208 -35.98 -2.02 8.57
CA THR A 208 -36.34 -3.40 8.89
C THR A 208 -35.26 -4.05 9.77
N LYS A 209 -35.64 -4.37 11.01
CA LYS A 209 -34.92 -5.23 11.95
C LYS A 209 -35.57 -6.62 12.00
N LYS A 210 -34.91 -7.60 12.64
CA LYS A 210 -35.42 -8.98 12.79
C LYS A 210 -36.81 -9.02 13.45
N GLU A 211 -37.06 -8.18 14.45
CA GLU A 211 -38.35 -8.02 15.15
C GLU A 211 -39.51 -7.57 14.26
N ASN A 212 -39.20 -6.87 13.17
CA ASN A 212 -40.20 -6.30 12.27
C ASN A 212 -40.73 -7.33 11.25
N VAL A 213 -40.07 -8.48 11.12
CA VAL A 213 -40.43 -9.54 10.18
C VAL A 213 -41.45 -10.48 10.83
N LYS A 214 -42.74 -10.11 10.70
CA LYS A 214 -43.86 -10.89 11.23
C LYS A 214 -44.67 -11.55 10.09
N PRO A 215 -45.27 -12.75 10.29
CA PRO A 215 -45.98 -13.48 9.25
C PRO A 215 -47.07 -12.68 8.53
N PHE A 216 -47.84 -11.84 9.25
CA PHE A 216 -48.89 -11.01 8.64
C PHE A 216 -48.34 -9.94 7.69
N ARG A 217 -47.13 -9.42 7.94
CA ARG A 217 -46.46 -8.44 7.06
C ARG A 217 -45.94 -9.12 5.81
N VAL A 218 -45.41 -10.35 5.94
CA VAL A 218 -44.99 -11.18 4.80
C VAL A 218 -46.18 -11.44 3.87
N ARG A 219 -47.33 -11.87 4.42
CA ARG A 219 -48.56 -12.09 3.64
C ARG A 219 -48.98 -10.83 2.88
N LYS A 220 -49.04 -9.67 3.57
CA LYS A 220 -49.40 -8.40 2.94
C LYS A 220 -48.43 -7.98 1.83
N LEU A 221 -47.11 -8.23 1.98
CA LEU A 221 -46.12 -7.95 0.94
C LEU A 221 -46.27 -8.85 -0.28
N LEU A 222 -46.59 -10.14 -0.08
CA LEU A 222 -46.89 -11.07 -1.17
C LEU A 222 -48.20 -10.70 -1.90
N ASP A 223 -49.23 -10.27 -1.16
CA ASP A 223 -50.47 -9.77 -1.75
C ASP A 223 -50.24 -8.50 -2.58
N LEU A 224 -49.38 -7.58 -2.11
CA LEU A 224 -48.98 -6.38 -2.86
C LEU A 224 -48.17 -6.74 -4.11
N GLN A 225 -47.27 -7.73 -4.02
CA GLN A 225 -46.52 -8.25 -5.17
C GLN A 225 -47.44 -8.91 -6.20
N ALA A 226 -48.48 -9.62 -5.76
CA ALA A 226 -49.49 -10.20 -6.65
C ALA A 226 -50.31 -9.12 -7.37
N LYS A 227 -50.61 -8.00 -6.71
CA LYS A 227 -51.36 -6.87 -7.28
C LYS A 227 -50.53 -5.99 -8.23
N MET A 228 -49.28 -5.65 -7.86
CA MET A 228 -48.44 -4.69 -8.58
C MET A 228 -47.41 -5.32 -9.52
N GLY A 229 -47.30 -6.65 -9.49
CA GLY A 229 -46.30 -7.41 -10.25
C GLY A 229 -44.90 -7.37 -9.64
N MET A 230 -43.92 -7.87 -10.40
CA MET A 230 -42.52 -8.02 -9.99
C MET A 230 -41.76 -6.68 -9.97
N GLN A 231 -42.15 -5.78 -9.07
CA GLN A 231 -41.51 -4.48 -8.90
C GLN A 231 -40.16 -4.60 -8.16
N PRO A 232 -39.12 -3.87 -8.58
CA PRO A 232 -37.78 -4.00 -8.01
C PRO A 232 -37.70 -3.56 -6.54
N HIS A 233 -38.46 -2.54 -6.13
CA HIS A 233 -38.47 -2.02 -4.76
C HIS A 233 -39.14 -3.00 -3.77
N LEU A 234 -40.23 -3.65 -4.16
CA LEU A 234 -40.88 -4.71 -3.38
C LEU A 234 -40.03 -5.98 -3.30
N GLN A 235 -39.35 -6.34 -4.40
CA GLN A 235 -38.40 -7.45 -4.42
C GLN A 235 -37.22 -7.23 -3.46
N ALA A 236 -36.70 -6.01 -3.35
CA ALA A 236 -35.67 -5.67 -2.37
C ALA A 236 -36.15 -5.94 -0.94
N LEU A 237 -37.35 -5.47 -0.59
CA LEU A 237 -37.90 -5.64 0.75
C LEU A 237 -38.20 -7.13 1.05
N LEU A 238 -38.78 -7.87 0.10
CA LEU A 238 -39.03 -9.31 0.23
C LEU A 238 -37.72 -10.12 0.33
N SER A 239 -36.67 -9.73 -0.39
CA SER A 239 -35.35 -10.37 -0.28
C SER A 239 -34.73 -10.17 1.10
N LEU A 240 -34.90 -8.97 1.68
CA LEU A 240 -34.44 -8.66 3.02
C LEU A 240 -35.27 -9.41 4.08
N TYR A 241 -36.59 -9.50 3.91
CA TYR A 241 -37.43 -10.33 4.79
C TYR A 241 -37.06 -11.82 4.70
N LYS A 242 -36.73 -12.32 3.50
CA LYS A 242 -36.28 -13.71 3.29
C LYS A 242 -34.92 -13.96 3.94
N PHE A 243 -34.04 -12.97 3.95
CA PHE A 243 -32.77 -13.03 4.65
C PHE A 243 -32.94 -13.12 6.18
N PHE A 244 -33.89 -12.37 6.75
CA PHE A 244 -34.14 -12.40 8.20
C PHE A 244 -34.95 -13.61 8.68
N ALA A 245 -35.89 -14.11 7.87
CA ALA A 245 -36.72 -15.27 8.19
C ALA A 245 -36.97 -16.14 6.94
N PRO A 246 -35.99 -16.99 6.53
CA PRO A 246 -36.07 -17.78 5.30
C PRO A 246 -37.22 -18.79 5.30
N THR A 247 -37.68 -19.22 6.48
CA THR A 247 -38.79 -20.17 6.66
C THR A 247 -40.16 -19.58 6.30
N LEU A 248 -40.32 -18.26 6.31
CA LEU A 248 -41.60 -17.59 6.05
C LEU A 248 -41.83 -17.25 4.57
N ILE A 249 -40.78 -17.34 3.72
CA ILE A 249 -40.85 -16.96 2.30
C ILE A 249 -40.36 -18.13 1.44
N SER A 250 -41.28 -18.99 1.05
CA SER A 250 -41.07 -20.14 0.15
C SER A 250 -40.94 -19.77 -1.33
N VAL A 251 -41.20 -18.50 -1.68
CA VAL A 251 -41.14 -18.03 -3.08
C VAL A 251 -39.68 -17.91 -3.55
N SER A 252 -39.40 -18.43 -4.75
CA SER A 252 -38.12 -18.30 -5.45
C SER A 252 -37.96 -16.87 -5.97
N LEU A 253 -37.18 -16.06 -5.25
CA LEU A 253 -36.81 -14.71 -5.69
C LEU A 253 -35.63 -14.80 -6.67
N PRO A 254 -35.58 -13.95 -7.72
CA PRO A 254 -34.51 -13.99 -8.71
C PRO A 254 -33.13 -13.71 -8.09
N VAL A 255 -32.17 -14.60 -8.35
CA VAL A 255 -30.81 -14.62 -7.77
C VAL A 255 -29.93 -13.46 -8.27
N ARG A 256 -30.38 -12.69 -9.29
CA ARG A 256 -29.61 -11.57 -9.84
C ARG A 256 -29.87 -10.27 -9.06
N LYS A 257 -28.84 -9.74 -8.41
CA LYS A 257 -28.80 -8.38 -7.83
C LYS A 257 -28.87 -7.32 -8.94
N LYS A 258 -30.06 -7.05 -9.48
CA LYS A 258 -30.31 -5.77 -10.15
C LYS A 258 -30.39 -4.70 -9.06
N ILE A 259 -29.93 -3.49 -9.38
CA ILE A 259 -30.06 -2.30 -8.53
C ILE A 259 -31.56 -2.13 -8.21
N TYR A 260 -32.00 -2.53 -7.02
CA TYR A 260 -33.42 -2.59 -6.65
C TYR A 260 -34.04 -1.19 -6.47
N PHE A 261 -33.23 -0.22 -6.07
CA PHE A 261 -33.62 1.18 -5.91
C PHE A 261 -32.77 2.03 -6.85
N LYS A 262 -33.41 2.75 -7.78
CA LYS A 262 -32.72 3.78 -8.57
C LYS A 262 -32.20 4.84 -7.60
N ASN A 263 -30.89 4.83 -7.31
CA ASN A 263 -30.21 5.98 -6.73
C ASN A 263 -30.22 7.09 -7.80
N SER A 264 -31.32 7.82 -7.94
CA SER A 264 -31.28 9.10 -8.61
C SER A 264 -30.24 9.93 -7.86
N GLU A 265 -29.25 10.46 -8.56
CA GLU A 265 -28.26 11.39 -7.99
C GLU A 265 -29.03 12.50 -7.25
N ASN A 266 -29.13 12.37 -5.93
CA ASN A 266 -30.00 13.20 -5.12
C ASN A 266 -29.32 14.57 -5.00
N LEU A 267 -29.97 15.62 -5.50
CA LEU A 267 -29.54 17.01 -5.38
C LEU A 267 -29.06 17.34 -3.95
N TRP A 268 -29.75 16.81 -2.94
CA TRP A 268 -29.37 16.92 -1.53
C TRP A 268 -28.02 16.30 -1.16
N LYS A 269 -27.64 15.15 -1.73
CA LYS A 269 -26.34 14.52 -1.43
C LYS A 269 -25.17 15.36 -1.96
N MET A 270 -25.31 15.94 -3.15
CA MET A 270 -24.30 16.85 -3.71
C MET A 270 -24.25 18.18 -2.95
N ALA A 271 -25.41 18.74 -2.62
CA ALA A 271 -25.52 19.96 -1.82
C ALA A 271 -24.87 19.83 -0.45
N LEU A 272 -25.12 18.70 0.23
CA LEU A 272 -24.57 18.42 1.56
C LEU A 272 -23.05 18.28 1.55
N LEU A 273 -22.49 17.61 0.55
CA LEU A 273 -21.03 17.52 0.38
C LEU A 273 -20.41 18.91 0.19
N ALA A 274 -21.06 19.77 -0.59
CA ALA A 274 -20.59 21.14 -0.82
C ALA A 274 -20.70 22.02 0.43
N VAL A 275 -21.77 21.90 1.23
CA VAL A 275 -21.93 22.64 2.49
C VAL A 275 -20.89 22.21 3.54
N ARG A 276 -20.65 20.90 3.69
CA ARG A 276 -19.64 20.39 4.63
C ARG A 276 -18.22 20.84 4.30
N GLN A 277 -17.86 20.87 3.02
CA GLN A 277 -16.55 21.36 2.58
C GLN A 277 -16.33 22.85 2.86
N ARG A 278 -17.41 23.63 3.00
CA ARG A 278 -17.33 25.06 3.32
C ARG A 278 -17.32 25.33 4.81
N ASN A 279 -18.13 24.60 5.59
CA ASN A 279 -18.22 24.78 7.04
C ASN A 279 -17.02 24.18 7.78
N GLN A 280 -16.36 23.17 7.21
CA GLN A 280 -15.07 22.68 7.67
C GLN A 280 -13.98 23.56 7.03
N GLY A 281 -13.58 24.65 7.69
CA GLY A 281 -12.39 25.42 7.30
C GLY A 281 -11.14 24.52 7.22
N PRO A 282 -10.00 25.00 6.68
CA PRO A 282 -8.77 24.22 6.65
C PRO A 282 -8.32 23.94 8.10
N SER A 283 -8.69 22.77 8.61
CA SER A 283 -8.35 22.37 9.97
C SER A 283 -6.83 22.20 10.08
N PRO A 284 -6.22 22.57 11.22
CA PRO A 284 -4.81 22.32 11.47
C PRO A 284 -4.54 20.83 11.31
N GLU A 285 -3.57 20.47 10.48
CA GLU A 285 -3.09 19.11 10.35
C GLU A 285 -2.75 18.57 11.74
N PRO A 286 -3.50 17.59 12.29
CA PRO A 286 -2.86 16.70 13.24
C PRO A 286 -1.85 15.92 12.42
N LEU A 287 -0.57 15.98 12.81
CA LEU A 287 0.53 15.17 12.28
C LEU A 287 0.07 13.73 12.02
N LYS A 288 -0.43 13.49 10.81
CA LYS A 288 -0.71 12.17 10.29
C LYS A 288 0.66 11.63 9.93
N LEU A 289 1.20 10.81 10.82
CA LEU A 289 2.04 9.70 10.38
C LEU A 289 1.28 9.02 9.24
N ILE A 290 1.78 9.21 8.02
CA ILE A 290 1.19 8.66 6.80
C ILE A 290 1.39 7.14 6.87
N LEU A 291 0.43 6.46 7.49
CA LEU A 291 0.21 5.02 7.37
C LEU A 291 -1.02 4.83 6.46
N GLY A 292 -0.77 4.38 5.23
CA GLY A 292 -1.76 3.77 4.34
C GLY A 292 -2.94 4.64 3.94
N THR A 293 -2.93 5.16 2.71
CA THR A 293 -4.09 5.77 2.04
C THR A 293 -5.30 4.80 2.02
N ALA A 294 -6.16 4.89 3.03
CA ALA A 294 -7.54 4.42 2.94
C ALA A 294 -8.29 5.41 2.03
N ASN A 295 -8.18 5.19 0.71
CA ASN A 295 -9.05 5.86 -0.25
C ASN A 295 -10.49 5.42 0.02
N VAL A 296 -11.25 6.25 0.72
CA VAL A 296 -12.72 6.21 0.71
C VAL A 296 -13.17 6.57 -0.71
N ARG A 297 -13.13 5.59 -1.61
CA ARG A 297 -13.78 5.72 -2.93
C ARG A 297 -15.28 5.65 -2.70
N PRO A 298 -16.08 6.56 -3.31
CA PRO A 298 -17.52 6.45 -3.26
C PRO A 298 -17.96 5.15 -3.92
N LEU A 299 -18.96 4.51 -3.32
CA LEU A 299 -19.58 3.25 -3.73
C LEU A 299 -20.20 3.34 -5.14
N LYS A 300 -19.38 3.37 -6.19
CA LYS A 300 -19.74 2.98 -7.55
C LYS A 300 -18.86 1.77 -7.88
N ARG A 301 -19.29 0.58 -7.44
CA ARG A 301 -18.68 -0.69 -7.87
C ARG A 301 -18.98 -0.87 -9.35
N LYS A 302 -18.00 -0.51 -10.19
CA LYS A 302 -17.84 -1.11 -11.51
C LYS A 302 -17.40 -2.56 -11.23
N TRP A 303 -18.33 -3.51 -11.32
CA TRP A 303 -17.99 -4.92 -11.45
C TRP A 303 -17.13 -5.03 -12.72
N ASN A 304 -15.82 -5.15 -12.54
CA ASN A 304 -14.81 -5.75 -13.42
C ASN A 304 -13.40 -5.39 -12.90
N SER A 305 -13.11 -5.74 -11.65
CA SER A 305 -11.74 -5.84 -11.12
C SER A 305 -11.81 -6.78 -9.92
N CYS A 306 -11.45 -8.03 -10.12
CA CYS A 306 -11.37 -9.03 -9.06
C CYS A 306 -10.12 -8.71 -8.23
N SER A 307 -10.27 -7.96 -7.13
CA SER A 307 -9.18 -7.88 -6.16
C SER A 307 -9.03 -9.25 -5.49
N VAL A 308 -7.91 -9.91 -5.73
CA VAL A 308 -7.54 -11.20 -5.13
C VAL A 308 -7.61 -11.16 -3.60
N ILE A 309 -7.29 -10.01 -3.00
CA ILE A 309 -7.34 -9.81 -1.56
C ILE A 309 -8.76 -9.42 -1.12
N PRO A 310 -9.36 -10.13 -0.15
CA PRO A 310 -10.66 -9.80 0.36
C PRO A 310 -10.65 -8.47 1.13
N VAL A 311 -11.76 -7.74 1.06
CA VAL A 311 -11.95 -6.51 1.86
C VAL A 311 -12.15 -6.89 3.33
N LEU A 312 -11.56 -6.13 4.24
CA LEU A 312 -11.71 -6.31 5.69
C LEU A 312 -13.20 -6.28 6.05
N ASN A 313 -13.70 -7.42 6.52
CA ASN A 313 -15.06 -7.56 7.05
C ASN A 313 -14.99 -8.49 8.27
N SER A 314 -15.40 -8.01 9.44
CA SER A 314 -15.66 -8.88 10.59
C SER A 314 -16.90 -9.74 10.31
N SER A 315 -16.87 -11.01 10.71
CA SER A 315 -18.03 -11.91 10.62
C SER A 315 -19.23 -11.44 11.46
N SER A 316 -19.01 -10.57 12.46
CA SER A 316 -20.09 -9.97 13.25
C SER A 316 -20.71 -8.72 12.60
N TYR A 317 -20.05 -8.07 11.64
CA TYR A 317 -20.46 -6.75 11.15
C TYR A 317 -21.02 -6.70 9.73
N THR A 318 -21.57 -7.81 9.22
CA THR A 318 -22.49 -7.74 8.07
C THR A 318 -23.95 -7.46 8.47
N LYS A 319 -24.19 -7.15 9.75
CA LYS A 319 -25.49 -6.69 10.25
C LYS A 319 -25.26 -5.52 11.20
N GLU A 320 -25.91 -4.40 10.92
CA GLU A 320 -25.95 -3.18 11.76
C GLU A 320 -24.79 -2.19 11.62
N CYS A 321 -24.61 -1.59 10.45
CA CYS A 321 -24.01 -0.26 10.36
C CYS A 321 -25.08 0.81 10.18
N GLY A 322 -25.75 1.15 11.28
CA GLY A 322 -26.16 2.52 11.56
C GLY A 322 -25.13 3.09 12.53
N LYS A 323 -24.57 4.26 12.22
CA LYS A 323 -23.63 4.96 13.11
C LYS A 323 -24.30 5.24 14.45
N LYS A 324 -24.02 4.42 15.47
CA LYS A 324 -24.09 4.85 16.87
C LYS A 324 -22.65 5.05 17.31
N GLU A 325 -22.33 6.24 17.83
CA GLU A 325 -21.21 6.38 18.75
C GLU A 325 -21.49 5.42 19.91
N VAL A 326 -20.64 4.41 20.04
CA VAL A 326 -20.73 3.44 21.13
C VAL A 326 -20.22 4.16 22.36
N SER A 327 -21.12 4.57 23.25
CA SER A 327 -20.76 5.03 24.58
C SER A 327 -20.01 3.91 25.32
N LEU A 328 -19.00 4.27 26.12
CA LEU A 328 -18.15 3.35 26.90
C LEU A 328 -18.93 2.32 27.75
N SER A 329 -20.21 2.56 28.02
CA SER A 329 -21.12 1.67 28.74
C SER A 329 -21.62 0.45 27.93
N ASP A 330 -21.61 0.51 26.60
CA ASP A 330 -22.09 -0.58 25.75
C ASP A 330 -21.04 -1.70 25.58
N CYS A 331 -19.76 -1.38 25.80
CA CYS A 331 -18.64 -2.35 25.77
C CYS A 331 -18.65 -3.33 26.95
N LEU A 332 -19.38 -3.03 28.04
CA LEU A 332 -19.40 -3.87 29.25
C LEU A 332 -20.53 -4.91 29.26
N ASN A 333 -21.52 -4.79 28.36
CA ASN A 333 -22.75 -5.60 28.42
C ASN A 333 -22.94 -6.59 27.26
N SER A 334 -22.05 -6.60 26.27
CA SER A 334 -21.96 -7.64 25.24
C SER A 334 -20.63 -8.35 25.43
N ASN A 335 -20.63 -9.69 25.47
CA ASN A 335 -19.40 -10.49 25.40
C ASN A 335 -18.50 -9.91 24.28
N GLY A 336 -17.37 -9.37 24.71
CA GLY A 336 -16.75 -8.20 24.09
C GLY A 336 -16.05 -8.54 22.78
N SER A 337 -16.56 -7.98 21.68
CA SER A 337 -15.80 -7.92 20.44
C SER A 337 -15.81 -6.54 19.80
N PHE A 338 -14.62 -6.06 19.45
CA PHE A 338 -14.36 -4.78 18.81
C PHE A 338 -14.30 -4.98 17.29
N PRO A 339 -15.13 -4.28 16.49
CA PRO A 339 -15.17 -4.43 15.05
C PRO A 339 -13.91 -3.86 14.39
N LEU A 340 -13.27 -4.66 13.53
CA LEU A 340 -12.00 -4.33 12.86
C LEU A 340 -12.10 -3.11 11.93
N GLU A 341 -13.30 -2.76 11.46
CA GLU A 341 -13.56 -1.61 10.61
C GLU A 341 -13.42 -0.27 11.35
N GLN A 342 -13.57 -0.28 12.69
CA GLN A 342 -13.41 0.91 13.54
C GLN A 342 -11.96 1.12 13.99
N LEU A 343 -11.06 0.18 13.69
CA LEU A 343 -9.67 0.22 14.09
C LEU A 343 -8.87 1.13 13.14
N GLN A 344 -8.82 2.43 13.46
CA GLN A 344 -8.15 3.44 12.64
C GLN A 344 -6.82 3.93 13.24
N SER A 345 -6.61 3.70 14.53
CA SER A 345 -5.42 4.19 15.23
C SER A 345 -4.78 3.13 16.13
N PHE A 346 -3.47 3.27 16.35
CA PHE A 346 -2.71 2.38 17.22
C PHE A 346 -3.15 2.40 18.69
N PRO A 347 -3.51 3.54 19.31
CA PRO A 347 -4.04 3.56 20.68
C PRO A 347 -5.35 2.76 20.82
N GLN A 348 -6.23 2.81 19.82
CA GLN A 348 -7.46 2.02 19.81
C GLN A 348 -7.18 0.52 19.72
N LEU A 349 -6.13 0.12 18.97
CA LEU A 349 -5.66 -1.26 18.95
C LEU A 349 -5.28 -1.71 20.37
N LEU A 350 -4.41 -0.96 21.06
CA LEU A 350 -3.93 -1.30 22.40
C LEU A 350 -5.06 -1.44 23.43
N GLN A 351 -6.03 -0.53 23.39
CA GLN A 351 -7.17 -0.56 24.32
C GLN A 351 -8.09 -1.76 24.10
N ASN A 352 -8.19 -2.24 22.85
CA ASN A 352 -9.15 -3.27 22.47
C ASN A 352 -8.51 -4.63 22.11
N ILE A 353 -7.20 -4.84 22.36
CA ILE A 353 -6.48 -6.10 22.02
C ILE A 353 -7.26 -7.35 22.46
N HIS A 354 -7.79 -7.32 23.68
CA HIS A 354 -8.50 -8.43 24.30
C HIS A 354 -9.88 -8.72 23.69
N CYS A 355 -10.44 -7.78 22.93
CA CYS A 355 -11.77 -7.87 22.33
C CYS A 355 -11.69 -7.96 20.79
N LEU A 356 -10.53 -8.11 20.15
CA LEU A 356 -10.51 -8.09 18.68
C LEU A 356 -11.08 -9.36 18.06
N GLU A 357 -12.19 -9.23 17.33
CA GLU A 357 -12.73 -10.30 16.51
C GLU A 357 -12.04 -10.32 15.15
N LEU A 358 -11.29 -11.39 14.87
CA LEU A 358 -10.55 -11.52 13.61
C LEU A 358 -11.45 -11.75 12.40
N PRO A 359 -11.04 -11.32 11.21
CA PRO A 359 -11.88 -11.45 10.03
C PRO A 359 -12.02 -12.93 9.67
N SER A 360 -13.18 -13.31 9.14
CA SER A 360 -13.39 -14.64 8.58
C SER A 360 -12.51 -14.87 7.35
N GLN A 361 -12.26 -13.80 6.58
CA GLN A 361 -11.37 -13.76 5.42
C GLN A 361 -10.00 -13.22 5.80
N MET A 362 -9.10 -14.12 6.23
CA MET A 362 -7.80 -13.77 6.81
C MET A 362 -6.88 -13.00 5.86
N GLY A 363 -7.04 -13.15 4.54
CA GLY A 363 -6.28 -12.38 3.55
C GLY A 363 -6.42 -10.85 3.67
N SER A 364 -7.53 -10.37 4.24
CA SER A 364 -7.75 -8.94 4.46
C SER A 364 -6.76 -8.30 5.45
N VAL A 365 -6.10 -9.12 6.29
CA VAL A 365 -5.11 -8.66 7.27
C VAL A 365 -3.86 -8.11 6.58
N LEU A 366 -3.46 -8.66 5.42
CA LEU A 366 -2.27 -8.22 4.69
C LEU A 366 -2.31 -6.73 4.28
N ASN A 367 -3.52 -6.16 4.16
CA ASN A 367 -3.71 -4.76 3.79
C ASN A 367 -3.75 -3.79 4.98
N ASN A 368 -3.81 -4.28 6.22
CA ASN A 368 -3.97 -3.44 7.41
C ASN A 368 -2.77 -3.61 8.35
N SER A 369 -1.91 -2.59 8.41
CA SER A 369 -0.72 -2.55 9.26
C SER A 369 -1.02 -2.72 10.75
N LEU A 370 -2.18 -2.24 11.23
CA LEU A 370 -2.55 -2.39 12.64
C LEU A 370 -2.89 -3.84 12.98
N LEU A 371 -3.47 -4.58 12.04
CA LEU A 371 -3.76 -6.01 12.21
C LEU A 371 -2.49 -6.85 12.07
N LEU A 372 -1.55 -6.44 11.22
CA LEU A 372 -0.22 -7.07 11.16
C LEU A 372 0.52 -6.90 12.51
N HIS A 373 0.45 -5.72 13.14
CA HIS A 373 0.97 -5.53 14.50
C HIS A 373 0.29 -6.47 15.51
N TYR A 374 -1.03 -6.58 15.46
CA TYR A 374 -1.77 -7.50 16.33
C TYR A 374 -1.31 -8.95 16.19
N ILE A 375 -1.17 -9.45 14.95
CA ILE A 375 -0.71 -10.82 14.69
C ILE A 375 0.70 -11.05 15.26
N ASN A 376 1.63 -10.12 15.07
CA ASN A 376 2.99 -10.23 15.59
C ASN A 376 3.03 -10.22 17.14
N CYS A 377 2.14 -9.47 17.78
CA CYS A 377 2.06 -9.39 19.24
C CYS A 377 1.41 -10.62 19.88
N VAL A 378 0.28 -11.11 19.34
CA VAL A 378 -0.51 -12.18 19.97
C VAL A 378 0.08 -13.57 19.73
N ARG A 379 0.74 -13.79 18.59
CA ARG A 379 1.42 -15.06 18.23
C ARG A 379 0.57 -16.33 18.42
N ASP A 380 -0.74 -16.22 18.24
CA ASP A 380 -1.63 -17.39 18.26
C ASP A 380 -1.42 -18.22 16.98
N GLU A 381 -0.98 -19.46 17.17
CA GLU A 381 -0.72 -20.40 16.09
C GLU A 381 -1.95 -20.65 15.22
N SER A 382 -3.15 -20.65 15.80
CA SER A 382 -4.39 -20.93 15.06
C SER A 382 -4.72 -19.82 14.05
N ILE A 383 -4.39 -18.58 14.38
CA ILE A 383 -4.62 -17.40 13.54
C ILE A 383 -3.61 -17.40 12.38
N LEU A 384 -2.34 -17.67 12.68
CA LEU A 384 -1.29 -17.82 11.69
C LEU A 384 -1.58 -18.98 10.73
N LEU A 385 -2.03 -20.13 11.23
CA LEU A 385 -2.40 -21.29 10.42
C LEU A 385 -3.54 -20.95 9.43
N ARG A 386 -4.55 -20.20 9.89
CA ARG A 386 -5.65 -19.72 9.02
C ARG A 386 -5.16 -18.77 7.93
N LEU A 387 -4.21 -17.88 8.26
CA LEU A 387 -3.58 -17.00 7.27
C LEU A 387 -2.77 -17.80 6.25
N TYR A 388 -1.93 -18.73 6.72
CA TYR A 388 -1.09 -19.57 5.87
C TYR A 388 -1.91 -20.48 4.95
N TYR A 389 -3.01 -21.05 5.45
CA TYR A 389 -3.91 -21.85 4.63
C TYR A 389 -4.53 -21.01 3.52
N TRP A 390 -5.08 -19.82 3.85
CA TRP A 390 -5.65 -18.92 2.87
C TRP A 390 -4.62 -18.45 1.83
N LEU A 391 -3.40 -18.11 2.28
CA LEU A 391 -2.32 -17.63 1.44
C LEU A 391 -1.85 -18.72 0.46
N SER A 392 -1.65 -19.94 0.95
CA SER A 392 -1.25 -21.11 0.14
C SER A 392 -2.27 -21.42 -0.96
N GLN A 393 -3.57 -21.44 -0.60
CA GLN A 393 -4.63 -21.66 -1.57
C GLN A 393 -4.69 -20.54 -2.63
N THR A 394 -4.63 -19.29 -2.19
CA THR A 394 -4.74 -18.12 -3.09
C THR A 394 -3.53 -18.02 -4.03
N LEU A 395 -2.32 -18.28 -3.54
CA LEU A 395 -1.10 -18.32 -4.36
C LEU A 395 -1.18 -19.41 -5.43
N GLN A 396 -1.70 -20.59 -5.09
CA GLN A 396 -1.87 -21.68 -6.05
C GLN A 396 -2.94 -21.37 -7.10
N GLU A 397 -4.07 -20.79 -6.69
CA GLU A 397 -5.18 -20.44 -7.59
C GLU A 397 -4.84 -19.28 -8.53
N GLU A 398 -4.10 -18.27 -8.08
CA GLU A 398 -3.78 -17.07 -8.87
C GLU A 398 -2.49 -17.16 -9.68
N CYS A 399 -1.68 -18.19 -9.47
CA CYS A 399 -0.44 -18.35 -10.21
C CYS A 399 -0.69 -18.59 -11.72
N ILE A 400 0.00 -17.78 -12.54
CA ILE A 400 -0.25 -17.61 -13.97
C ILE A 400 -0.06 -18.92 -14.75
N TRP A 401 0.85 -19.81 -14.36
CA TRP A 401 1.07 -21.07 -15.10
C TRP A 401 -0.09 -22.06 -14.96
N TYR A 402 -0.95 -21.90 -13.94
CA TYR A 402 -2.17 -22.69 -13.82
C TYR A 402 -3.35 -22.08 -14.59
N LYS A 403 -3.25 -20.80 -15.00
CA LYS A 403 -4.30 -20.05 -15.71
C LYS A 403 -3.81 -19.64 -17.11
N VAL A 404 -4.00 -20.53 -18.07
CA VAL A 404 -3.70 -20.30 -19.49
C VAL A 404 -4.64 -19.20 -20.04
N ASN A 405 -4.06 -18.11 -20.56
CA ASN A 405 -4.69 -17.04 -21.39
C ASN A 405 -5.40 -15.88 -20.67
N ASN A 406 -4.68 -14.91 -20.06
CA ASN A 406 -5.15 -13.52 -19.90
C ASN A 406 -4.04 -12.58 -19.37
N TYR A 407 -3.67 -11.55 -20.16
CA TYR A 407 -2.61 -10.58 -19.78
C TYR A 407 -2.98 -9.70 -18.57
N ASP A 408 -4.27 -9.41 -18.35
CA ASP A 408 -4.73 -8.57 -17.23
C ASP A 408 -4.50 -9.24 -15.85
N HIS A 409 -4.54 -10.57 -15.78
CA HIS A 409 -4.30 -11.32 -14.53
C HIS A 409 -2.85 -11.28 -14.09
N GLY A 410 -1.89 -11.11 -15.01
CA GLY A 410 -0.47 -10.98 -14.64
C GLY A 410 -0.22 -9.74 -13.77
N LYS A 411 -0.92 -8.64 -14.06
CA LYS A 411 -0.81 -7.39 -13.27
C LYS A 411 -1.53 -7.48 -11.94
N GLU A 412 -2.70 -8.13 -11.90
CA GLU A 412 -3.43 -8.40 -10.65
C GLU A 412 -2.61 -9.30 -9.73
N PHE A 413 -1.98 -10.35 -10.26
CA PHE A 413 -1.09 -11.23 -9.52
C PHE A 413 0.16 -10.50 -9.02
N ALA A 414 0.80 -9.66 -9.85
CA ALA A 414 1.92 -8.84 -9.42
C ALA A 414 1.55 -7.90 -8.26
N ASN A 415 0.38 -7.27 -8.30
CA ASN A 415 -0.12 -6.42 -7.21
C ASN A 415 -0.42 -7.23 -5.94
N PHE A 416 -0.90 -8.46 -6.09
CA PHE A 416 -1.10 -9.39 -4.99
C PHE A 416 0.22 -9.76 -4.32
N LEU A 417 1.23 -10.18 -5.10
CA LEU A 417 2.57 -10.48 -4.58
C LEU A 417 3.21 -9.26 -3.92
N ASP A 418 3.09 -8.08 -4.51
CA ASP A 418 3.58 -6.81 -3.94
C ASP A 418 2.94 -6.49 -2.57
N THR A 419 1.68 -6.90 -2.36
CA THR A 419 1.02 -6.75 -1.07
C THR A 419 1.52 -7.75 -0.03
N ILE A 420 1.78 -8.99 -0.45
CA ILE A 420 2.41 -10.00 0.42
C ILE A 420 3.80 -9.54 0.84
N ILE A 421 4.62 -9.11 -0.12
CA ILE A 421 5.97 -8.59 0.10
C ILE A 421 5.95 -7.41 1.07
N ARG A 422 5.01 -6.47 0.93
CA ARG A 422 4.84 -5.36 1.88
C ARG A 422 4.56 -5.87 3.30
N ALA A 423 3.75 -6.92 3.43
CA ALA A 423 3.46 -7.51 4.74
C ALA A 423 4.68 -8.24 5.32
N GLU A 424 5.44 -9.00 4.51
CA GLU A 424 6.69 -9.65 4.94
C GLU A 424 7.75 -8.62 5.36
N CYS A 425 7.96 -7.57 4.55
CA CYS A 425 8.84 -6.44 4.88
C CYS A 425 8.44 -5.75 6.18
N PHE A 426 7.14 -5.58 6.43
CA PHE A 426 6.61 -4.95 7.63
C PHE A 426 6.81 -5.82 8.88
N LEU A 427 6.56 -7.12 8.76
CA LEU A 427 6.74 -8.08 9.84
C LEU A 427 8.22 -8.42 10.08
N GLN A 428 9.08 -8.16 9.09
CA GLN A 428 10.47 -8.62 9.03
C GLN A 428 10.60 -10.14 9.15
N GLU A 429 9.56 -10.86 8.73
CA GLU A 429 9.46 -12.32 8.76
C GLU A 429 8.79 -12.80 7.46
N GLY A 430 9.33 -13.87 6.88
CA GLY A 430 8.79 -14.48 5.68
C GLY A 430 7.69 -15.50 5.97
N PHE A 431 6.73 -15.64 5.04
CA PHE A 431 5.65 -16.59 5.21
C PHE A 431 6.01 -17.98 4.66
N TYR A 432 5.80 -19.04 5.46
CA TYR A 432 6.01 -20.44 5.02
C TYR A 432 5.19 -20.82 3.78
N SER A 433 4.00 -20.24 3.60
CA SER A 433 3.19 -20.45 2.41
C SER A 433 3.87 -19.91 1.14
N CYS A 434 4.61 -18.81 1.24
CA CYS A 434 5.39 -18.25 0.13
C CYS A 434 6.58 -19.14 -0.19
N GLU A 435 7.30 -19.63 0.83
CA GLU A 435 8.39 -20.60 0.64
C GLU A 435 7.90 -21.87 -0.10
N ALA A 436 6.82 -22.49 0.39
CA ALA A 436 6.25 -23.68 -0.23
C ALA A 436 5.75 -23.41 -1.65
N PHE A 437 5.23 -22.21 -1.90
CA PHE A 437 4.88 -21.75 -3.24
C PHE A 437 6.11 -21.61 -4.13
N LEU A 438 7.20 -21.00 -3.66
CA LEU A 438 8.46 -20.83 -4.38
C LEU A 438 9.05 -22.17 -4.84
N TYR A 439 9.06 -23.18 -3.97
CA TYR A 439 9.56 -24.52 -4.31
C TYR A 439 8.79 -25.20 -5.44
N LYS A 440 7.48 -24.95 -5.55
CA LYS A 440 6.65 -25.49 -6.63
C LYS A 440 6.69 -24.64 -7.90
N SER A 441 6.93 -23.34 -7.75
CA SER A 441 6.81 -22.35 -8.82
C SER A 441 8.10 -22.13 -9.61
N ILE A 442 9.24 -22.01 -8.92
CA ILE A 442 10.53 -21.72 -9.56
C ILE A 442 10.93 -22.75 -10.63
N PRO A 443 10.71 -24.07 -10.45
CA PRO A 443 11.01 -25.05 -11.51
C PRO A 443 10.22 -24.83 -12.81
N LEU A 444 9.06 -24.17 -12.74
CA LEU A 444 8.18 -23.88 -13.87
C LEU A 444 8.33 -22.45 -14.38
N TRP A 445 9.15 -21.62 -13.72
CA TRP A 445 9.27 -20.21 -14.01
C TRP A 445 10.25 -19.93 -15.15
N ASP A 446 9.83 -19.06 -16.07
CA ASP A 446 10.59 -18.61 -17.24
C ASP A 446 11.58 -17.47 -16.95
N GLY A 447 11.58 -16.91 -15.74
CA GLY A 447 12.43 -15.77 -15.37
C GLY A 447 11.90 -14.40 -15.80
N LEU A 448 10.75 -14.31 -16.50
CA LEU A 448 10.25 -13.06 -17.08
C LEU A 448 9.08 -12.48 -16.31
N CYS A 449 8.06 -13.29 -16.01
CA CYS A 449 6.85 -12.82 -15.34
C CYS A 449 7.10 -12.53 -13.86
N CYS A 450 6.61 -11.38 -13.36
CA CYS A 450 6.71 -10.97 -11.95
C CYS A 450 8.14 -11.06 -11.37
N ARG A 451 9.17 -10.84 -12.20
CA ARG A 451 10.58 -11.05 -11.82
C ARG A 451 10.98 -10.36 -10.53
N SER A 452 10.67 -9.08 -10.38
CA SER A 452 11.00 -8.33 -9.16
C SER A 452 10.33 -8.94 -7.93
N GLN A 453 9.06 -9.34 -8.06
CA GLN A 453 8.29 -9.90 -6.96
C GLN A 453 8.80 -11.28 -6.56
N PHE A 454 9.10 -12.16 -7.52
CA PHE A 454 9.65 -13.49 -7.23
C PHE A 454 11.01 -13.41 -6.55
N LEU A 455 11.92 -12.58 -7.07
CA LEU A 455 13.24 -12.41 -6.47
C LEU A 455 13.14 -11.79 -5.07
N GLN A 456 12.19 -10.88 -4.85
CA GLN A 456 11.95 -10.31 -3.53
C GLN A 456 11.33 -11.33 -2.56
N LEU A 457 10.43 -12.21 -3.00
CA LEU A 457 9.94 -13.32 -2.17
C LEU A 457 11.07 -14.30 -1.81
N VAL A 458 11.99 -14.56 -2.75
CA VAL A 458 13.20 -15.37 -2.48
C VAL A 458 14.05 -14.74 -1.37
N SER A 459 14.13 -13.41 -1.29
CA SER A 459 14.86 -12.72 -0.22
C SER A 459 14.27 -12.94 1.17
N TRP A 460 12.98 -13.28 1.27
CA TRP A 460 12.26 -13.48 2.53
C TRP A 460 12.12 -14.96 2.92
N ILE A 461 12.78 -15.89 2.24
CA ILE A 461 12.70 -17.32 2.62
C ILE A 461 13.17 -17.50 4.07
N PRO A 462 12.34 -18.13 4.94
CA PRO A 462 12.70 -18.40 6.32
C PRO A 462 14.00 -19.19 6.43
N PHE A 463 14.73 -18.99 7.55
CA PHE A 463 15.96 -19.73 7.79
C PHE A 463 15.69 -21.25 7.80
N SER A 464 16.45 -21.97 6.99
CA SER A 464 16.30 -23.42 6.80
C SER A 464 17.64 -24.06 6.43
N SER A 465 17.70 -25.39 6.47
CA SER A 465 18.91 -26.12 6.09
C SER A 465 19.23 -25.90 4.62
N PHE A 466 20.38 -25.31 4.30
CA PHE A 466 20.76 -25.04 2.90
C PHE A 466 20.76 -26.31 2.04
N SER A 467 21.10 -27.46 2.64
CA SER A 467 21.08 -28.76 1.96
C SER A 467 19.69 -29.16 1.46
N GLU A 468 18.63 -28.78 2.18
CA GLU A 468 17.24 -29.12 1.85
C GLU A 468 16.69 -28.18 0.78
N VAL A 469 17.00 -26.88 0.90
CA VAL A 469 16.54 -25.84 -0.04
C VAL A 469 17.25 -25.91 -1.39
N LYS A 470 18.52 -26.36 -1.40
CA LYS A 470 19.35 -26.42 -2.61
C LYS A 470 18.69 -27.10 -3.82
N PRO A 471 18.25 -28.37 -3.75
CA PRO A 471 17.64 -29.03 -4.90
C PRO A 471 16.28 -28.44 -5.28
N LEU A 472 15.54 -27.89 -4.31
CA LEU A 472 14.19 -27.37 -4.54
C LEU A 472 14.22 -26.01 -5.23
N LEU A 473 15.16 -25.14 -4.87
CA LEU A 473 15.16 -23.74 -5.27
C LEU A 473 16.47 -23.30 -5.95
N PHE A 474 17.61 -23.48 -5.29
CA PHE A 474 18.88 -22.91 -5.75
C PHE A 474 19.40 -23.58 -7.03
N ASP A 475 19.15 -24.87 -7.24
CA ASP A 475 19.57 -25.55 -8.48
C ASP A 475 18.81 -25.04 -9.71
N HIS A 476 17.50 -24.79 -9.57
CA HIS A 476 16.67 -24.18 -10.62
C HIS A 476 17.05 -22.71 -10.86
N LEU A 477 17.29 -21.94 -9.80
CA LEU A 477 17.79 -20.56 -9.92
C LEU A 477 19.15 -20.51 -10.62
N ALA A 478 20.05 -21.46 -10.39
CA ALA A 478 21.33 -21.53 -11.07
C ALA A 478 21.17 -21.74 -12.58
N GLN A 479 20.23 -22.60 -13.00
CA GLN A 479 19.93 -22.82 -14.42
C GLN A 479 19.44 -21.54 -15.11
N LEU A 480 18.51 -20.83 -14.48
CA LEU A 480 18.04 -19.52 -14.95
C LEU A 480 19.15 -18.47 -14.93
N PHE A 481 20.00 -18.49 -13.91
CA PHE A 481 21.13 -17.59 -13.78
C PHE A 481 22.12 -17.74 -14.95
N PHE A 482 22.52 -18.96 -15.32
CA PHE A 482 23.50 -19.15 -16.39
C PHE A 482 22.98 -18.81 -17.79
N THR A 483 21.68 -19.00 -18.02
CA THR A 483 21.03 -18.80 -19.34
C THR A 483 20.56 -17.37 -19.59
N SER A 484 20.65 -16.50 -18.58
CA SER A 484 20.05 -15.16 -18.61
C SER A 484 21.07 -14.03 -18.83
N THR A 485 20.53 -12.81 -18.94
CA THR A 485 21.32 -11.59 -19.16
C THR A 485 22.09 -11.15 -17.91
N ILE A 486 23.12 -10.31 -18.09
CA ILE A 486 23.89 -9.69 -16.99
C ILE A 486 22.96 -9.02 -15.96
N TYR A 487 21.93 -8.29 -16.41
CA TYR A 487 21.00 -7.63 -15.50
C TYR A 487 20.20 -8.62 -14.65
N PHE A 488 19.81 -9.77 -15.21
CA PHE A 488 19.12 -10.83 -14.46
C PHE A 488 20.04 -11.47 -13.44
N LYS A 489 21.28 -11.76 -13.83
CA LYS A 489 22.33 -12.25 -12.93
C LYS A 489 22.54 -11.31 -11.74
N CYS A 490 22.63 -10.00 -12.00
CA CYS A 490 22.78 -9.00 -10.93
C CYS A 490 21.57 -8.96 -9.99
N SER A 491 20.33 -9.03 -10.51
CA SER A 491 19.15 -9.09 -9.64
C SER A 491 19.09 -10.36 -8.79
N ILE A 492 19.53 -11.51 -9.30
CA ILE A 492 19.66 -12.72 -8.49
C ILE A 492 20.69 -12.50 -7.37
N LEU A 493 21.87 -11.98 -7.70
CA LEU A 493 22.90 -11.71 -6.68
C LEU A 493 22.41 -10.73 -5.61
N GLN A 494 21.66 -9.70 -6.01
CA GLN A 494 21.03 -8.78 -5.07
C GLN A 494 20.01 -9.50 -4.16
N SER A 495 19.13 -10.33 -4.72
CA SER A 495 18.15 -11.09 -3.93
C SER A 495 18.82 -12.07 -2.95
N LEU A 496 19.93 -12.67 -3.35
CA LEU A 496 20.73 -13.57 -2.49
C LEU A 496 21.48 -12.78 -1.41
N ASN A 497 21.88 -11.54 -1.69
CA ASN A 497 22.46 -10.63 -0.72
C ASN A 497 21.44 -10.21 0.36
N GLU A 498 20.21 -9.92 -0.06
CA GLU A 498 19.08 -9.61 0.84
C GLU A 498 18.68 -10.85 1.66
N LEU A 499 18.61 -12.04 1.04
CA LEU A 499 18.39 -13.30 1.74
C LEU A 499 19.43 -13.56 2.83
N LEU A 500 20.72 -13.41 2.49
CA LEU A 500 21.80 -13.58 3.46
C LEU A 500 21.65 -12.61 4.62
N GLN A 501 21.34 -11.34 4.36
CA GLN A 501 21.11 -10.35 5.40
C GLN A 501 19.95 -10.74 6.31
N ASN A 502 18.82 -11.19 5.76
CA ASN A 502 17.66 -11.61 6.54
C ASN A 502 17.97 -12.84 7.41
N TRP A 503 18.71 -13.82 6.89
CA TRP A 503 19.18 -14.97 7.67
C TRP A 503 20.11 -14.58 8.80
N LEU A 504 21.06 -13.66 8.55
CA LEU A 504 21.99 -13.18 9.57
C LEU A 504 21.28 -12.40 10.67
N LEU A 505 20.31 -11.55 10.31
CA LEU A 505 19.49 -10.82 11.27
C LEU A 505 18.68 -11.78 12.14
N TRP A 506 18.04 -12.78 11.52
CA TRP A 506 17.29 -13.81 12.25
C TRP A 506 18.16 -14.55 13.26
N LEU A 507 19.34 -15.03 12.82
CA LEU A 507 20.29 -15.73 13.69
C LEU A 507 20.80 -14.83 14.83
N SER A 508 21.01 -13.54 14.59
CA SER A 508 21.46 -12.62 15.64
C SER A 508 20.43 -12.45 16.76
N VAL A 509 19.12 -12.45 16.43
CA VAL A 509 18.04 -12.34 17.41
C VAL A 509 17.89 -13.63 18.23
N ASP A 510 18.07 -14.79 17.59
CA ASP A 510 17.89 -16.10 18.25
C ASP A 510 19.07 -16.46 19.16
N ILE A 511 20.31 -16.09 18.80
CA ILE A 511 21.51 -16.25 19.66
C ILE A 511 21.35 -15.51 21.00
N HIS A 512 20.54 -14.44 21.05
CA HIS A 512 20.30 -13.66 22.26
C HIS A 512 19.08 -14.14 23.08
N LYS A 513 18.32 -15.15 22.63
CA LYS A 513 17.24 -15.76 23.41
C LYS A 513 17.73 -17.06 24.08
N PRO A 514 17.88 -17.09 25.41
CA PRO A 514 18.10 -18.34 26.11
C PRO A 514 16.84 -19.21 26.00
N MET A 515 16.94 -20.25 25.18
CA MET A 515 16.23 -21.53 25.23
C MET A 515 14.82 -21.51 25.86
N MET A 516 13.78 -21.43 25.02
CA MET A 516 12.54 -22.15 25.25
C MET A 516 11.95 -22.66 23.94
N ASN A 517 12.08 -23.99 23.77
CA ASN A 517 11.16 -24.89 23.08
C ASN A 517 10.84 -24.61 21.60
N SER A 518 11.74 -25.07 20.71
CA SER A 518 11.42 -25.46 19.33
C SER A 518 11.86 -26.93 19.12
N PRO A 519 11.08 -27.80 18.45
CA PRO A 519 11.38 -29.23 18.35
C PRO A 519 12.45 -29.61 17.31
N LEU A 520 13.00 -28.66 16.56
CA LEU A 520 14.15 -28.91 15.66
C LEU A 520 15.39 -28.22 16.23
N GLU A 521 16.18 -28.98 16.99
CA GLU A 521 17.52 -28.61 17.43
C GLU A 521 18.46 -28.47 16.21
N THR A 522 18.42 -27.31 15.53
CA THR A 522 19.55 -26.91 14.69
C THR A 522 20.61 -26.33 15.61
N THR A 523 21.61 -27.15 15.95
CA THR A 523 22.78 -26.68 16.70
C THR A 523 23.37 -25.44 16.02
N LEU A 524 23.96 -24.52 16.79
CA LEU A 524 24.66 -23.34 16.24
C LEU A 524 25.66 -23.72 15.13
N GLY A 525 26.26 -24.91 15.22
CA GLY A 525 27.07 -25.52 14.16
C GLY A 525 26.32 -25.79 12.85
N GLY A 526 25.09 -26.32 12.93
CA GLY A 526 24.21 -26.53 11.79
C GLY A 526 23.79 -25.24 11.12
N SER A 527 23.48 -24.20 11.90
CA SER A 527 23.06 -22.90 11.34
C SER A 527 24.20 -22.17 10.65
N VAL A 528 25.38 -22.12 11.28
CA VAL A 528 26.61 -21.57 10.68
C VAL A 528 27.00 -22.31 9.40
N ASN A 529 26.84 -23.64 9.36
CA ASN A 529 27.11 -24.44 8.16
C ASN A 529 26.17 -24.09 6.99
N SER A 530 24.88 -23.87 7.26
CA SER A 530 23.93 -23.44 6.23
C SER A 530 24.28 -22.08 5.63
N VAL A 531 24.65 -21.10 6.47
CA VAL A 531 25.11 -19.77 6.01
C VAL A 531 26.40 -19.90 5.20
N SER A 532 27.37 -20.69 5.68
CA SER A 532 28.62 -20.96 4.97
C SER A 532 28.37 -21.56 3.57
N LYS A 533 27.50 -22.57 3.48
CA LYS A 533 27.12 -23.19 2.20
C LYS A 533 26.45 -22.21 1.24
N LEU A 534 25.59 -21.31 1.74
CA LEU A 534 24.99 -20.24 0.92
C LEU A 534 26.08 -19.32 0.35
N ILE A 535 27.03 -18.87 1.18
CA ILE A 535 28.14 -18.01 0.73
C ILE A 535 29.00 -18.73 -0.31
N HIS A 536 29.30 -20.02 -0.10
CA HIS A 536 30.05 -20.83 -1.06
C HIS A 536 29.29 -21.02 -2.38
N TYR A 537 27.97 -21.21 -2.32
CA TYR A 537 27.12 -21.29 -3.50
C TYR A 537 27.12 -19.97 -4.30
N VAL A 538 26.95 -18.83 -3.63
CA VAL A 538 27.04 -17.50 -4.28
C VAL A 538 28.44 -17.28 -4.85
N GLY A 539 29.49 -17.72 -4.16
CA GLY A 539 30.87 -17.65 -4.64
C GLY A 539 31.10 -18.48 -5.91
N TRP A 540 30.51 -19.67 -5.99
CA TRP A 540 30.52 -20.50 -7.20
C TRP A 540 29.76 -19.83 -8.36
N LEU A 541 28.54 -19.35 -8.13
CA LEU A 541 27.75 -18.60 -9.13
C LEU A 541 28.54 -17.39 -9.65
N SER A 542 29.10 -16.60 -8.74
CA SER A 542 29.86 -15.38 -9.05
C SER A 542 31.11 -15.69 -9.87
N THR A 543 31.86 -16.74 -9.51
CA THR A 543 33.05 -17.16 -10.26
C THR A 543 32.70 -17.60 -11.69
N ALA A 544 31.60 -18.34 -11.85
CA ALA A 544 31.12 -18.75 -13.16
C ALA A 544 30.57 -17.55 -13.96
N ALA A 545 29.87 -16.62 -13.32
CA ALA A 545 29.32 -15.41 -13.95
C ALA A 545 30.42 -14.51 -14.52
N VAL A 546 31.48 -14.26 -13.75
CA VAL A 546 32.63 -13.44 -14.16
C VAL A 546 33.31 -14.03 -15.40
N ARG A 547 33.40 -15.37 -15.48
CA ARG A 547 33.93 -16.08 -16.65
C ARG A 547 33.02 -15.95 -17.88
N LEU A 548 31.71 -16.07 -17.70
CA LEU A 548 30.74 -16.01 -18.80
C LEU A 548 30.61 -14.58 -19.38
N GLU A 549 30.69 -13.56 -18.52
CA GLU A 549 30.41 -12.16 -18.88
C GLU A 549 31.69 -11.33 -19.10
N SER A 550 32.80 -11.97 -19.44
CA SER A 550 34.06 -11.31 -19.81
C SER A 550 34.55 -10.24 -18.80
N ASN A 551 34.48 -10.53 -17.49
CA ASN A 551 34.89 -9.61 -16.41
C ASN A 551 34.18 -8.24 -16.43
N SER A 552 32.87 -8.21 -16.70
CA SER A 552 32.05 -7.00 -16.59
C SER A 552 32.20 -6.31 -15.21
N THR A 553 32.56 -5.02 -15.22
CA THR A 553 32.72 -4.19 -14.01
C THR A 553 31.42 -4.05 -13.24
N PHE A 554 30.29 -3.93 -13.96
CA PHE A 554 28.95 -3.86 -13.36
C PHE A 554 28.64 -5.10 -12.53
N LEU A 555 28.90 -6.29 -13.07
CA LEU A 555 28.70 -7.55 -12.36
C LEU A 555 29.62 -7.67 -11.13
N LEU A 556 30.90 -7.28 -11.28
CA LEU A 556 31.87 -7.30 -10.18
C LEU A 556 31.43 -6.41 -9.01
N HIS A 557 30.81 -5.26 -9.28
CA HIS A 557 30.30 -4.39 -8.22
C HIS A 557 29.25 -5.08 -7.33
N PHE A 558 28.25 -5.77 -7.92
CA PHE A 558 27.24 -6.53 -7.16
C PHE A 558 27.86 -7.70 -6.39
N ILE A 559 28.85 -8.36 -6.97
CA ILE A 559 29.58 -9.44 -6.29
C ILE A 559 30.35 -8.89 -5.08
N LEU A 560 31.05 -7.77 -5.24
CA LEU A 560 31.80 -7.16 -4.15
C LEU A 560 30.88 -6.62 -3.04
N ASP A 561 29.71 -6.06 -3.39
CA ASP A 561 28.69 -5.64 -2.41
C ASP A 561 28.20 -6.81 -1.54
N PHE A 562 27.98 -7.98 -2.14
CA PHE A 562 27.66 -9.20 -1.38
C PHE A 562 28.77 -9.54 -0.38
N TYR A 563 30.03 -9.54 -0.82
CA TYR A 563 31.16 -9.87 0.05
C TYR A 563 31.50 -8.80 1.08
N GLU A 564 31.10 -7.56 0.85
CA GLU A 564 31.17 -6.49 1.85
C GLU A 564 30.26 -6.80 3.05
N LYS A 565 29.08 -7.41 2.83
CA LYS A 565 28.25 -7.93 3.93
C LYS A 565 28.84 -9.20 4.55
N VAL A 566 29.34 -10.12 3.71
CA VAL A 566 29.95 -11.38 4.20
C VAL A 566 31.12 -11.13 5.13
N CYS A 567 31.94 -10.12 4.84
CA CYS A 567 33.10 -9.86 5.69
C CYS A 567 32.65 -9.52 7.12
N ASP A 568 31.54 -8.82 7.28
CA ASP A 568 31.02 -8.28 8.54
C ASP A 568 30.27 -9.23 9.46
N ILE A 569 29.71 -10.32 8.92
CA ILE A 569 29.96 -11.65 9.49
C ILE A 569 30.04 -11.69 11.02
N TYR A 570 31.31 -11.83 11.41
CA TYR A 570 31.80 -11.99 12.75
C TYR A 570 31.53 -10.80 13.69
N ILE A 571 31.73 -9.56 13.23
CA ILE A 571 31.65 -8.38 14.09
C ILE A 571 30.21 -7.92 14.28
N ASN A 572 29.41 -7.89 13.22
CA ASN A 572 28.08 -7.29 13.26
C ASN A 572 27.02 -8.27 13.78
N TYR A 573 27.18 -9.57 13.53
CA TYR A 573 26.18 -10.58 13.86
C TYR A 573 26.63 -11.59 14.91
N ASN A 574 27.84 -11.45 15.47
CA ASN A 574 28.45 -12.36 16.47
C ASN A 574 28.49 -13.84 16.06
N LEU A 575 28.40 -14.13 14.75
CA LEU A 575 28.49 -15.48 14.21
C LEU A 575 29.96 -15.84 13.97
N PRO A 576 30.47 -16.99 14.48
CA PRO A 576 31.88 -17.40 14.34
C PRO A 576 32.20 -17.90 12.92
N LEU A 577 31.93 -17.08 11.90
CA LEU A 577 32.08 -17.40 10.49
C LEU A 577 32.86 -16.29 9.78
N VAL A 578 33.97 -16.66 9.13
CA VAL A 578 34.74 -15.78 8.25
C VAL A 578 34.98 -16.52 6.94
N VAL A 579 34.35 -16.07 5.86
CA VAL A 579 34.51 -16.63 4.51
C VAL A 579 35.13 -15.57 3.61
N LEU A 580 36.20 -15.95 2.91
CA LEU A 580 36.92 -15.09 1.97
C LEU A 580 36.35 -15.20 0.55
N PHE A 581 36.74 -14.26 -0.31
CA PHE A 581 36.46 -14.37 -1.74
C PHE A 581 37.06 -15.63 -2.35
N PRO A 582 36.34 -16.28 -3.28
CA PRO A 582 36.92 -17.19 -4.25
C PRO A 582 38.05 -16.51 -5.05
N PRO A 583 39.13 -17.23 -5.37
CA PRO A 583 40.21 -16.71 -6.21
C PRO A 583 39.72 -16.17 -7.56
N GLY A 584 38.69 -16.82 -8.12
CA GLY A 584 38.08 -16.41 -9.40
C GLY A 584 37.36 -15.05 -9.38
N ILE A 585 37.23 -14.41 -8.22
CA ILE A 585 36.67 -13.06 -8.07
C ILE A 585 37.76 -12.08 -7.64
N PHE A 586 38.62 -12.51 -6.71
CA PHE A 586 39.71 -11.69 -6.17
C PHE A 586 40.65 -11.17 -7.27
N TYR A 587 41.15 -12.06 -8.14
CA TYR A 587 42.13 -11.66 -9.16
C TYR A 587 41.50 -10.81 -10.29
N PRO A 588 40.30 -11.12 -10.81
CA PRO A 588 39.60 -10.21 -11.73
C PRO A 588 39.29 -8.84 -11.13
N ALA A 589 38.94 -8.76 -9.85
CA ALA A 589 38.74 -7.47 -9.18
C ALA A 589 40.05 -6.68 -9.04
N LEU A 590 41.15 -7.36 -8.71
CA LEU A 590 42.48 -6.74 -8.60
C LEU A 590 42.95 -6.19 -9.95
N LEU A 591 42.76 -6.96 -11.03
CA LEU A 591 43.20 -6.60 -12.38
C LEU A 591 42.17 -5.78 -13.17
N SER A 592 41.13 -5.27 -12.50
CA SER A 592 40.08 -4.49 -13.15
C SER A 592 40.61 -3.15 -13.67
N LEU A 593 40.02 -2.67 -14.77
CA LEU A 593 40.28 -1.34 -15.34
C LEU A 593 39.58 -0.24 -14.54
N ASP A 594 38.59 -0.58 -13.72
CA ASP A 594 37.81 0.39 -12.96
C ASP A 594 38.40 0.62 -11.57
N THR A 595 38.61 1.90 -11.25
CA THR A 595 39.14 2.35 -9.95
C THR A 595 38.16 2.06 -8.81
N SER A 596 36.86 2.09 -9.09
CA SER A 596 35.81 1.85 -8.09
C SER A 596 35.91 0.42 -7.52
N ILE A 597 36.11 -0.56 -8.40
CA ILE A 597 36.27 -1.98 -8.07
C ILE A 597 37.55 -2.21 -7.27
N LEU A 598 38.67 -1.59 -7.67
CA LEU A 598 39.93 -1.68 -6.93
C LEU A 598 39.78 -1.07 -5.52
N ASN A 599 39.13 0.09 -5.41
CA ASN A 599 38.89 0.75 -4.13
C ASN A 599 38.00 -0.09 -3.21
N GLN A 600 36.93 -0.68 -3.76
CA GLN A 600 36.02 -1.56 -3.01
C GLN A 600 36.74 -2.85 -2.56
N LEU A 601 37.58 -3.45 -3.42
CA LEU A 601 38.42 -4.59 -3.05
C LEU A 601 39.36 -4.24 -1.89
N CYS A 602 40.07 -3.11 -1.97
CA CYS A 602 40.93 -2.63 -0.88
C CYS A 602 40.15 -2.42 0.42
N TYR A 603 38.95 -1.85 0.34
CA TYR A 603 38.06 -1.66 1.48
C TYR A 603 37.69 -2.99 2.14
N ILE A 604 37.23 -3.98 1.36
CA ILE A 604 36.85 -5.29 1.89
C ILE A 604 38.07 -6.02 2.49
N MET A 605 39.25 -5.94 1.86
CA MET A 605 40.48 -6.53 2.40
C MET A 605 40.90 -5.90 3.74
N HIS A 606 40.72 -4.60 3.91
CA HIS A 606 40.90 -3.93 5.20
C HIS A 606 39.94 -4.47 6.26
N ARG A 607 38.65 -4.64 5.93
CA ARG A 607 37.64 -5.18 6.83
C ARG A 607 37.92 -6.63 7.22
N TYR A 608 38.31 -7.48 6.26
CA TYR A 608 38.73 -8.84 6.57
C TYR A 608 39.85 -8.89 7.60
N ARG A 609 40.84 -8.01 7.49
CA ARG A 609 41.90 -7.91 8.51
C ARG A 609 41.34 -7.53 9.88
N LYS A 610 40.44 -6.53 9.95
CA LYS A 610 39.79 -6.14 11.21
C LYS A 610 39.03 -7.31 11.83
N ASN A 611 38.31 -8.07 11.02
CA ASN A 611 37.46 -9.16 11.48
C ASN A 611 38.29 -10.38 11.90
N LEU A 612 39.34 -10.72 11.15
CA LEU A 612 40.30 -11.77 11.51
C LEU A 612 41.10 -11.43 12.78
N THR A 613 41.48 -10.16 12.96
CA THR A 613 42.18 -9.73 14.19
C THR A 613 41.26 -9.72 15.41
N ALA A 614 39.99 -9.34 15.26
CA ALA A 614 38.99 -9.48 16.30
C ALA A 614 38.75 -10.94 16.67
N ALA A 615 38.59 -11.82 15.67
CA ALA A 615 38.42 -13.26 15.86
C ALA A 615 39.59 -13.88 16.63
N LYS A 616 40.84 -13.59 16.23
CA LYS A 616 42.04 -14.06 16.93
C LYS A 616 42.13 -13.57 18.38
N LYS A 617 41.75 -12.31 18.64
CA LYS A 617 41.75 -11.76 20.02
C LYS A 617 40.74 -12.50 20.90
N ASN A 618 39.56 -12.79 20.39
CA ASN A 618 38.52 -13.49 21.13
C ASN A 618 38.87 -14.97 21.36
N GLU A 619 39.47 -15.65 20.39
CA GLU A 619 39.99 -17.02 20.54
C GLU A 619 41.05 -17.11 21.65
N LEU A 620 41.90 -16.09 21.79
CA LEU A 620 42.89 -16.00 22.87
C LEU A 620 42.27 -15.72 24.25
N LEU A 621 41.15 -15.01 24.31
CA LEU A 621 40.45 -14.66 25.55
C LEU A 621 39.51 -15.78 26.03
N GLN A 622 38.85 -16.51 25.12
CA GLN A 622 37.93 -17.60 25.41
C GLN A 622 38.58 -18.96 25.09
N LYS A 623 39.47 -19.43 25.96
CA LYS A 623 40.10 -20.78 25.86
C LYS A 623 39.12 -21.97 26.04
N ALA A 624 37.81 -21.77 25.98
CA ALA A 624 36.81 -22.79 26.29
C ALA A 624 35.51 -22.59 25.50
N GLU A 625 35.48 -23.04 24.24
CA GLU A 625 34.41 -23.87 23.63
C GLU A 625 34.93 -24.46 22.31
N PRO A 626 35.11 -25.79 22.18
CA PRO A 626 35.82 -26.42 21.06
C PRO A 626 34.94 -26.64 19.82
N GLN A 627 33.84 -25.89 19.64
CA GLN A 627 32.90 -26.16 18.54
C GLN A 627 33.28 -25.48 17.21
N PHE A 628 34.17 -24.49 17.23
CA PHE A 628 34.66 -23.82 16.02
C PHE A 628 36.17 -23.56 16.11
N SER A 629 36.98 -24.51 15.65
CA SER A 629 38.39 -24.23 15.38
C SER A 629 38.48 -23.32 14.15
N PHE A 630 38.90 -22.07 14.36
CA PHE A 630 39.19 -21.18 13.25
C PHE A 630 40.20 -21.84 12.31
N SER A 631 39.83 -22.00 11.04
CA SER A 631 40.70 -22.73 10.14
C SER A 631 41.97 -21.90 9.90
N SER A 632 43.13 -22.47 10.25
CA SER A 632 44.44 -21.91 9.90
C SER A 632 44.55 -21.64 8.40
N LYS A 633 43.80 -22.39 7.58
CA LYS A 633 43.64 -22.25 6.13
C LYS A 633 43.10 -20.88 5.72
N THR A 634 42.01 -20.38 6.35
CA THR A 634 41.44 -19.06 6.03
C THR A 634 42.45 -17.93 6.29
N CYS A 635 43.22 -18.02 7.39
CA CYS A 635 44.28 -17.05 7.65
C CYS A 635 45.42 -17.14 6.61
N GLN A 636 45.78 -18.35 6.18
CA GLN A 636 46.78 -18.55 5.13
C GLN A 636 46.29 -17.96 3.80
N GLU A 637 45.07 -18.25 3.37
CA GLU A 637 44.46 -17.70 2.15
C GLU A 637 44.43 -16.17 2.17
N PHE A 638 43.99 -15.57 3.29
CA PHE A 638 44.02 -14.11 3.45
C PHE A 638 45.43 -13.53 3.30
N ASN A 639 46.44 -14.18 3.89
CA ASN A 639 47.83 -13.75 3.76
C ASN A 639 48.32 -13.83 2.31
N HIS A 640 47.92 -14.86 1.55
CA HIS A 640 48.24 -14.95 0.12
C HIS A 640 47.63 -13.78 -0.66
N TYR A 641 46.36 -13.44 -0.41
CA TYR A 641 45.70 -12.29 -1.04
C TYR A 641 46.36 -10.96 -0.65
N LEU A 642 46.74 -10.81 0.62
CA LEU A 642 47.45 -9.62 1.09
C LEU A 642 48.81 -9.47 0.40
N ILE A 643 49.58 -10.55 0.28
CA ILE A 643 50.85 -10.57 -0.44
C ILE A 643 50.64 -10.24 -1.92
N ALA A 644 49.58 -10.77 -2.56
CA ALA A 644 49.29 -10.49 -3.96
C ALA A 644 48.95 -9.01 -4.21
N ILE A 645 48.07 -8.39 -3.40
CA ILE A 645 47.71 -6.97 -3.55
C ILE A 645 48.92 -6.08 -3.27
N VAL A 646 49.67 -6.33 -2.19
CA VAL A 646 50.87 -5.54 -1.86
C VAL A 646 51.96 -5.75 -2.92
N GLY A 647 52.08 -6.97 -3.43
CA GLY A 647 52.93 -7.38 -4.55
C GLY A 647 52.67 -6.57 -5.82
N CYS A 648 51.39 -6.46 -6.20
CA CYS A 648 50.97 -5.70 -7.36
C CYS A 648 51.12 -4.19 -7.14
N LEU A 649 50.51 -3.64 -6.08
CA LEU A 649 50.38 -2.20 -5.90
C LEU A 649 51.66 -1.51 -5.39
N TRP A 650 52.47 -2.17 -4.55
CA TRP A 650 53.57 -1.53 -3.81
C TRP A 650 54.96 -2.08 -4.14
N THR A 651 55.19 -3.40 -4.05
CA THR A 651 56.53 -3.97 -4.16
C THR A 651 56.95 -4.31 -5.59
N SER A 652 56.07 -4.10 -6.59
CA SER A 652 56.31 -4.39 -8.01
C SER A 652 56.79 -5.84 -8.24
N ARG A 653 56.24 -6.75 -7.44
CA ARG A 653 56.50 -8.19 -7.42
C ARG A 653 55.16 -8.93 -7.48
N PRO A 654 54.40 -8.76 -8.58
CA PRO A 654 53.11 -9.41 -8.71
C PRO A 654 53.29 -10.93 -8.75
N PHE A 655 52.43 -11.64 -7.99
CA PHE A 655 52.27 -13.10 -8.01
C PHE A 655 53.48 -13.98 -7.60
N GLU A 656 54.43 -13.49 -6.79
CA GLU A 656 55.57 -14.30 -6.30
C GLU A 656 55.16 -15.59 -5.54
N LYS A 657 53.99 -15.60 -4.88
CA LYS A 657 53.41 -16.78 -4.20
C LYS A 657 51.89 -16.81 -4.42
N GLY A 658 51.42 -17.60 -5.39
CA GLY A 658 49.99 -17.77 -5.63
C GLY A 658 49.67 -18.28 -7.03
N ILE A 659 49.33 -17.38 -7.96
CA ILE A 659 49.07 -17.72 -9.36
C ILE A 659 50.37 -17.75 -10.12
N HIS A 660 50.80 -18.94 -10.56
CA HIS A 660 51.83 -19.05 -11.57
C HIS A 660 51.21 -18.70 -12.92
N ILE A 661 51.33 -17.43 -13.35
CA ILE A 661 51.03 -17.08 -14.74
C ILE A 661 52.21 -17.59 -15.57
N ASP A 662 51.94 -18.51 -16.48
CA ASP A 662 52.96 -19.04 -17.38
C ASP A 662 53.57 -17.88 -18.20
N PRO A 663 54.90 -17.66 -18.13
CA PRO A 663 55.57 -16.60 -18.89
C PRO A 663 55.26 -16.65 -20.39
N GLU A 664 55.01 -17.83 -20.97
CA GLU A 664 54.63 -17.97 -22.38
C GLU A 664 53.29 -17.31 -22.72
N ILE A 665 52.36 -17.23 -21.77
CA ILE A 665 51.05 -16.57 -21.94
C ILE A 665 51.22 -15.04 -21.92
N LEU A 666 52.15 -14.53 -21.10
CA LEU A 666 52.46 -13.11 -21.00
C LEU A 666 53.18 -12.59 -22.24
N GLU A 667 54.10 -13.39 -22.80
CA GLU A 667 54.75 -13.09 -24.07
C GLU A 667 53.76 -13.08 -25.24
N LYS A 668 52.83 -14.07 -25.30
CA LYS A 668 51.74 -14.10 -26.29
C LYS A 668 50.77 -12.92 -26.15
N ALA A 669 50.60 -12.37 -24.96
CA ALA A 669 49.77 -11.21 -24.69
C ALA A 669 50.47 -9.86 -24.96
N GLY A 670 51.76 -9.86 -25.33
CA GLY A 670 52.52 -8.65 -25.64
C GLY A 670 52.91 -7.79 -24.43
N VAL A 671 52.87 -8.34 -23.21
CA VAL A 671 53.19 -7.60 -21.97
C VAL A 671 54.67 -7.78 -21.64
N ALA A 672 55.53 -6.89 -22.14
CA ALA A 672 56.99 -7.00 -22.01
C ALA A 672 57.50 -6.90 -20.56
N ASP A 673 56.86 -6.08 -19.70
CA ASP A 673 57.27 -5.86 -18.30
C ASP A 673 56.07 -5.84 -17.34
N TYR A 674 55.51 -7.02 -17.02
CA TYR A 674 54.36 -7.13 -16.11
C TYR A 674 54.68 -6.72 -14.66
N LYS A 675 55.96 -6.72 -14.26
CA LYS A 675 56.37 -6.46 -12.86
C LYS A 675 56.11 -5.03 -12.43
N ASN A 676 56.30 -4.07 -13.33
CA ASN A 676 56.12 -2.65 -13.06
C ASN A 676 54.75 -2.12 -13.50
N SER A 677 54.01 -2.85 -14.34
CA SER A 677 52.74 -2.39 -14.91
C SER A 677 51.57 -2.37 -13.93
N LEU A 678 51.66 -3.05 -12.79
CA LEU A 678 50.57 -3.14 -11.80
C LEU A 678 50.80 -2.27 -10.54
N ASN A 679 51.88 -1.49 -10.52
CA ASN A 679 52.18 -0.61 -9.38
C ASN A 679 51.14 0.54 -9.28
N LEU A 680 51.06 1.23 -8.14
CA LEU A 680 50.14 2.37 -7.92
C LEU A 680 50.12 3.45 -9.01
N VAL A 681 51.17 3.54 -9.83
CA VAL A 681 51.33 4.54 -10.89
C VAL A 681 50.80 4.03 -12.23
N HIS A 682 51.11 2.78 -12.56
CA HIS A 682 50.88 2.17 -13.86
C HIS A 682 49.70 1.22 -13.87
N HIS A 683 49.12 0.93 -12.69
CA HIS A 683 47.94 0.10 -12.56
C HIS A 683 46.86 0.61 -13.53
N PRO A 684 46.25 -0.25 -14.37
CA PRO A 684 45.32 0.18 -15.40
C PRO A 684 44.18 1.07 -14.88
N SER A 685 43.69 0.79 -13.67
CA SER A 685 42.64 1.59 -13.02
C SER A 685 43.11 2.89 -12.36
N LEU A 686 44.41 3.10 -12.16
CA LEU A 686 44.96 4.32 -11.53
C LEU A 686 45.77 5.18 -12.50
N LEU A 687 46.04 4.69 -13.72
CA LEU A 687 46.85 5.37 -14.71
C LEU A 687 46.28 6.75 -15.09
N SER A 688 44.95 6.87 -15.20
CA SER A 688 44.28 8.17 -15.47
C SER A 688 44.53 9.19 -14.34
N TYR A 689 44.56 8.74 -13.09
CA TYR A 689 44.88 9.56 -11.92
C TYR A 689 46.37 9.96 -11.90
N ALA A 690 47.26 9.04 -12.28
CA ALA A 690 48.68 9.35 -12.43
C ALA A 690 48.92 10.43 -13.49
N VAL A 691 48.29 10.31 -14.67
CA VAL A 691 48.41 11.29 -15.75
C VAL A 691 47.82 12.65 -15.35
N SER A 692 46.63 12.67 -14.75
CA SER A 692 46.03 13.93 -14.28
C SER A 692 46.89 14.61 -13.20
N PHE A 693 47.50 13.85 -12.30
CA PHE A 693 48.43 14.39 -11.30
C PHE A 693 49.71 14.96 -11.92
N LEU A 694 50.28 14.29 -12.94
CA LEU A 694 51.45 14.79 -13.68
C LEU A 694 51.14 16.10 -14.41
N LEU A 695 49.95 16.23 -14.99
CA LEU A 695 49.49 17.47 -15.63
C LEU A 695 49.35 18.64 -14.64
N GLN A 696 49.18 18.36 -13.34
CA GLN A 696 49.16 19.39 -12.29
C GLN A 696 50.56 19.85 -11.84
N GLY A 697 51.65 19.27 -12.37
CA GLY A 697 53.03 19.71 -12.11
C GLY A 697 53.52 19.50 -10.67
N LYS A 698 52.85 18.62 -9.89
CA LYS A 698 53.16 18.37 -8.47
C LYS A 698 54.29 17.34 -8.30
N LYS A 699 55.04 17.43 -7.19
CA LYS A 699 56.09 16.45 -6.84
C LYS A 699 55.47 15.08 -6.56
N TRP A 700 56.09 14.02 -7.08
CA TRP A 700 55.61 12.63 -6.98
C TRP A 700 55.34 12.15 -5.53
N ASN A 701 56.04 12.71 -4.55
CA ASN A 701 55.85 12.39 -3.13
C ASN A 701 54.43 12.69 -2.60
N TRP A 702 53.67 13.57 -3.28
CA TRP A 702 52.30 13.94 -2.93
C TRP A 702 51.24 13.11 -3.67
N TYR A 703 51.64 12.17 -4.53
CA TYR A 703 50.71 11.38 -5.34
C TYR A 703 49.76 10.54 -4.47
N LEU A 704 50.24 9.95 -3.37
CA LEU A 704 49.39 9.20 -2.44
C LEU A 704 48.38 10.08 -1.72
N ASP A 705 48.78 11.29 -1.33
CA ASP A 705 47.87 12.24 -0.67
C ASP A 705 46.82 12.76 -1.66
N TYR A 706 47.18 12.89 -2.95
CA TYR A 706 46.25 13.17 -4.04
C TYR A 706 45.25 12.03 -4.27
N LEU A 707 45.72 10.78 -4.34
CA LEU A 707 44.81 9.63 -4.43
C LEU A 707 43.84 9.57 -3.25
N PHE A 708 44.26 10.00 -2.06
CA PHE A 708 43.40 10.06 -0.88
C PHE A 708 42.40 11.23 -0.87
N SER A 709 42.64 12.28 -1.66
CA SER A 709 41.68 13.37 -1.86
C SER A 709 40.62 13.04 -2.91
N GLU A 710 40.92 12.17 -3.88
CA GLU A 710 40.01 11.74 -4.96
C GLU A 710 39.02 10.63 -4.52
N GLU A 711 38.49 10.70 -3.30
CA GLU A 711 37.47 9.78 -2.76
C GLU A 711 37.86 8.27 -2.66
N LEU A 712 39.12 7.90 -2.90
CA LEU A 712 39.64 6.53 -2.75
C LEU A 712 39.91 6.13 -1.27
N GLN A 713 38.87 6.19 -0.43
CA GLN A 713 39.00 5.91 1.00
C GLN A 713 39.33 4.44 1.31
N GLY A 714 38.85 3.49 0.49
CA GLY A 714 39.15 2.06 0.65
C GLY A 714 40.64 1.77 0.48
N LEU A 715 41.24 2.33 -0.58
CA LEU A 715 42.68 2.25 -0.83
C LEU A 715 43.49 2.87 0.31
N LYS A 716 43.06 4.04 0.82
CA LYS A 716 43.69 4.71 1.97
C LYS A 716 43.69 3.85 3.23
N LEU A 717 42.55 3.27 3.59
CA LEU A 717 42.41 2.40 4.76
C LEU A 717 43.27 1.15 4.63
N PHE A 718 43.29 0.55 3.43
CA PHE A 718 44.14 -0.60 3.15
C PHE A 718 45.62 -0.27 3.30
N ILE A 719 46.13 0.78 2.62
CA ILE A 719 47.54 1.16 2.68
C ILE A 719 47.97 1.48 4.11
N LYS A 720 47.20 2.31 4.84
CA LYS A 720 47.54 2.67 6.23
C LYS A 720 47.59 1.47 7.17
N SER A 721 46.73 0.49 6.96
CA SER A 721 46.70 -0.72 7.80
C SER A 721 47.78 -1.71 7.41
N SER A 722 47.98 -1.97 6.11
CA SER A 722 48.82 -3.04 5.55
C SER A 722 50.28 -2.67 5.34
N ILE A 723 50.57 -1.39 5.15
CA ILE A 723 51.92 -0.90 4.89
C ILE A 723 52.31 0.02 6.06
N HIS A 724 53.06 -0.51 7.02
CA HIS A 724 53.73 0.34 7.99
C HIS A 724 54.80 1.14 7.24
N ARG A 725 54.55 2.42 6.97
CA ARG A 725 55.65 3.37 6.77
C ARG A 725 56.46 3.32 8.07
N SER A 726 57.63 2.69 8.04
CA SER A 726 58.67 3.01 9.01
C SER A 726 58.90 4.51 8.90
N SER A 727 58.36 5.26 9.86
CA SER A 727 58.62 6.68 10.04
C SER A 727 60.06 6.84 10.49
N VAL A 728 61.00 6.68 9.56
CA VAL A 728 62.36 7.18 9.68
C VAL A 728 62.68 7.84 8.35
N PRO A 729 62.79 9.18 8.28
CA PRO A 729 63.30 9.84 7.09
C PRO A 729 64.80 9.51 7.01
N LEU A 730 65.15 8.47 6.26
CA LEU A 730 66.53 8.26 5.85
C LEU A 730 66.83 9.29 4.76
N ILE A 731 67.40 10.41 5.21
CA ILE A 731 68.24 11.30 4.41
C ILE A 731 69.22 10.40 3.65
N ARG A 732 68.98 10.18 2.35
CA ARG A 732 70.01 9.72 1.43
C ARG A 732 70.19 10.79 0.39
N GLU A 733 71.36 11.40 0.48
CA GLU A 733 71.88 12.42 -0.41
C GLU A 733 71.72 12.02 -1.87
N HIS A 734 71.28 13.00 -2.67
CA HIS A 734 71.27 12.95 -4.12
C HIS A 734 72.67 12.62 -4.67
N LYS A 735 72.75 11.61 -5.53
CA LYS A 735 73.59 11.67 -6.72
C LYS A 735 72.71 11.45 -7.95
N PRO A 736 72.78 12.32 -8.97
CA PRO A 736 71.99 12.18 -10.18
C PRO A 736 72.66 11.15 -11.08
N GLN A 737 71.91 10.13 -11.51
CA GLN A 737 72.27 9.39 -12.72
C GLN A 737 71.11 9.46 -13.69
N GLN A 738 71.51 9.85 -14.90
CA GLN A 738 70.69 10.33 -15.99
C GLN A 738 69.76 9.26 -16.53
N THR A 739 68.53 9.70 -16.77
CA THR A 739 67.56 9.11 -17.67
C THR A 739 68.13 9.11 -19.09
N ILE A 740 68.13 7.97 -19.77
CA ILE A 740 68.11 7.91 -21.23
C ILE A 740 66.84 7.14 -21.60
N LEU A 741 65.91 7.90 -22.18
CA LEU A 741 64.76 7.58 -23.03
C LEU A 741 63.97 6.29 -22.77
#